data_AF-A0A0G4HNQ6-F1
#
_entry.id   AF-A0A0G4HNQ6-F1
#
_cell.length_a   1.000
_cell.length_b   1.000
_cell.length_c   1.000
_cell.angle_alpha   90.00
_cell.angle_beta   90.00
_cell.angle_gamma   90.00
#
_symmetry.space_group_name_H-M   'P 1'
#
loop_
_entity.id
_entity.type
_entity.pdbx_description
1 polymer ?
#
loop_
_entity_poly.entity_id
_entity_poly.type
_entity_poly.pdbx_seq_one_letter_code
_entity_poly.pdbx_strand_id
1 'polypeptide(L)'
;MSTEEKRTPLFEEVCSEDFLKFKFGARGYIDQLNDAITKTGHLAGVKVDLVEILAEGPAPIQIVWVSHNFAFLGGSLGCAEGEKITRAFEYGMEKKLPVVVECRSGGARMQEGTSSLMQMAKVAVAVQAFQAKGLPFVAILCDPTYGGVSASYAMQADCRIAVADARIGFAGPQVILNTMCEGNQKLYDAQCPSDFQAAKFLYENGQVDCVVESAKVTDTVARLLRSLLLRKPEPSPANEGHANPPEKPDMSLFNYTRARKIDRPQTQDLIRELFTDFVEMAGDGKVGLDVCVKGGIAAFRGHPCVVIATSKGHTPGDMQKANYGMPSPHGYRTAYRLMQTAERFSIPVVTLIDTVGAYPNFQSEKEGQSEAIASNLTLMAGLKVPIISLLVGEGGSGGALGLCMGNVIGMLSGGYFGVISPEGAASILGRYDDEEHKAKQFPLDCQELARAQCIYATQLKDLGVVDQVVWEPVHDLGAVESSAEETFQNFPKLKSRIEKFLSDSIGVLSSKSVDQLLTERYAKYRSIGTFKLCTSEEERQKAVEAAKAASQAAVARGAGKRASTAGDKKGGETSAPVIKQLAEETVVGTRSRYLHLAPDHIHEAATALESYFQTHKFDPPPTATGEPTTAKGILDKYGPEHLAQWVMKEAKNRVFLTDTSMRDAHQSLLATRVRTVDIVNAARVASNVLKDGFSLECWGGATFDVAMRFLDECPWERLREVRKACPNICTQMLIRGANAVGYTSYPDDVVEEFVRLAAKNGMDVFRIFDCFNSVDSMRVCIDAVRATGKVAEVCICYTGNLLSSKIYHVDYYRELAKEIKAAGAHFIAIKDMAGLLRPLEVEPLMKAVREGSGGSLPIHFHMHATSSGALATLMEMTRCECEIVDVCAASIADGTSQPSMDAFVAMTEGGPRQTKMKFMDLAPYEELWARIRCVGACVGKSCTAMFVVFSLVRVTG
;
A
#
# COMPACT_ATOMS: atom_id res chain seq x y z
N MET A 1 31.69 31.51 19.36
CA MET A 1 32.30 30.63 20.38
C MET A 1 32.74 31.50 21.56
N SER A 2 31.91 31.63 22.59
CA SER A 2 32.23 32.39 23.81
C SER A 2 31.71 31.64 25.02
N THR A 3 32.65 31.26 25.89
CA THR A 3 32.62 30.53 27.18
C THR A 3 33.42 29.22 27.07
N GLU A 4 34.48 29.14 27.88
CA GLU A 4 35.53 28.12 27.85
C GLU A 4 34.98 26.73 28.20
N GLU A 5 34.55 25.98 27.20
CA GLU A 5 34.35 24.54 27.34
C GLU A 5 35.69 23.90 27.71
N LYS A 6 35.75 23.21 28.85
CA LYS A 6 36.93 22.43 29.23
C LYS A 6 37.03 21.23 28.28
N ARG A 7 38.02 21.28 27.38
CA ARG A 7 38.30 20.21 26.41
C ARG A 7 39.56 19.44 26.82
N THR A 8 39.44 18.13 26.96
CA THR A 8 40.59 17.24 27.19
C THR A 8 40.84 16.42 25.92
N PRO A 9 41.96 16.63 25.20
CA PRO A 9 42.26 15.87 23.99
C PRO A 9 42.35 14.37 24.24
N LEU A 10 41.89 13.57 23.28
CA LEU A 10 41.99 12.11 23.25
C LEU A 10 42.66 11.65 21.95
N PHE A 11 43.45 10.57 22.04
CA PHE A 11 44.08 9.90 20.90
C PHE A 11 45.01 10.80 20.07
N GLU A 12 45.72 11.73 20.72
CA GLU A 12 46.66 12.64 20.05
C GLU A 12 47.84 11.89 19.41
N GLU A 13 48.14 10.69 19.91
CA GLU A 13 49.21 9.83 19.41
C GLU A 13 48.92 9.21 18.02
N VAL A 14 47.67 9.23 17.54
CA VAL A 14 47.30 8.68 16.23
C VAL A 14 47.58 9.70 15.12
N CYS A 15 48.45 9.35 14.17
CA CYS A 15 48.90 10.21 13.08
C CYS A 15 48.67 9.57 11.69
N SER A 16 48.55 10.42 10.66
CA SER A 16 48.48 9.99 9.26
C SER A 16 49.85 9.50 8.77
N GLU A 17 49.87 8.43 7.97
CA GLU A 17 51.09 7.81 7.44
C GLU A 17 50.98 7.55 5.93
N ASP A 18 52.07 7.79 5.19
CA ASP A 18 52.19 7.43 3.77
C ASP A 18 52.69 5.97 3.59
N PHE A 19 51.88 5.00 4.01
CA PHE A 19 52.24 3.58 3.94
C PHE A 19 52.25 3.03 2.50
N LEU A 20 51.54 3.67 1.57
CA LEU A 20 51.56 3.31 0.14
C LEU A 20 52.73 3.93 -0.63
N LYS A 21 53.46 4.88 -0.02
CA LYS A 21 54.49 5.70 -0.69
C LYS A 21 53.90 6.38 -1.94
N PHE A 22 52.70 6.94 -1.82
CA PHE A 22 51.90 7.42 -2.93
C PHE A 22 52.57 8.59 -3.66
N LYS A 23 52.73 8.47 -4.99
CA LYS A 23 53.31 9.49 -5.87
C LYS A 23 52.45 9.68 -7.11
N PHE A 24 51.96 10.89 -7.32
CA PHE A 24 51.23 11.29 -8.53
C PHE A 24 51.44 12.77 -8.81
N GLY A 25 51.84 13.12 -10.04
CA GLY A 25 52.22 14.49 -10.39
C GLY A 25 53.52 14.94 -9.71
N ALA A 26 53.65 16.25 -9.46
CA ALA A 26 54.90 16.87 -8.99
C ALA A 26 55.15 16.75 -7.47
N ARG A 27 54.17 16.28 -6.67
CA ARG A 27 54.27 16.21 -5.21
C ARG A 27 53.78 14.86 -4.67
N GLY A 28 54.54 14.26 -3.75
CA GLY A 28 54.16 13.00 -3.09
C GLY A 28 53.13 13.22 -1.98
N TYR A 29 52.56 12.14 -1.45
CA TYR A 29 51.63 12.23 -0.32
C TYR A 29 52.33 12.69 0.97
N ILE A 30 53.55 12.21 1.24
CA ILE A 30 54.34 12.67 2.40
C ILE A 30 54.57 14.19 2.41
N ASP A 31 54.77 14.83 1.25
CA ASP A 31 54.93 16.28 1.16
C ASP A 31 53.61 16.99 1.51
N GLN A 32 52.49 16.47 1.00
CA GLN A 32 51.15 16.99 1.30
C GLN A 32 50.80 16.83 2.79
N LEU A 33 51.22 15.74 3.43
CA LEU A 33 51.06 15.52 4.87
C LEU A 33 51.87 16.55 5.68
N ASN A 34 53.15 16.74 5.35
CA ASN A 34 53.99 17.72 6.04
C ASN A 34 53.43 19.16 5.92
N ASP A 35 52.92 19.53 4.74
CA ASP A 35 52.26 20.81 4.51
C ASP A 35 50.99 20.93 5.37
N ALA A 36 50.16 19.89 5.43
CA ALA A 36 48.94 19.89 6.24
C ALA A 36 49.21 19.95 7.74
N ILE A 37 50.21 19.21 8.23
CA ILE A 37 50.66 19.24 9.63
C ILE A 37 51.20 20.62 9.98
N THR A 38 52.05 21.19 9.13
CA THR A 38 52.61 22.54 9.35
C THR A 38 51.51 23.61 9.37
N LYS A 39 50.53 23.50 8.47
CA LYS A 39 49.42 24.45 8.36
C LYS A 39 48.46 24.39 9.53
N THR A 40 48.19 23.20 10.07
CA THR A 40 47.13 22.98 11.05
C THR A 40 47.63 22.75 12.48
N GLY A 41 48.90 22.38 12.64
CA GLY A 41 49.47 21.95 13.93
C GLY A 41 48.98 20.57 14.39
N HIS A 42 48.30 19.79 13.54
CA HIS A 42 47.73 18.50 13.90
C HIS A 42 48.32 17.36 13.07
N LEU A 43 48.44 16.18 13.67
CA LEU A 43 48.99 14.98 13.03
C LEU A 43 47.98 14.19 12.17
N ALA A 44 46.69 14.56 12.25
CA ALA A 44 45.61 13.99 11.45
C ALA A 44 44.48 15.03 11.31
N GLY A 45 43.59 14.83 10.34
CA GLY A 45 42.46 15.71 10.02
C GLY A 45 41.25 15.60 10.93
N VAL A 46 41.33 14.84 12.02
CA VAL A 46 40.28 14.70 13.04
C VAL A 46 40.87 14.89 14.43
N LYS A 47 40.16 15.68 15.24
CA LYS A 47 40.40 15.87 16.68
C LYS A 47 39.29 15.19 17.47
N VAL A 48 39.65 14.52 18.57
CA VAL A 48 38.71 13.95 19.52
C VAL A 48 38.98 14.60 20.88
N ASP A 49 37.95 15.17 21.49
CA ASP A 49 38.02 15.83 22.79
C ASP A 49 36.96 15.22 23.72
N LEU A 50 37.30 15.04 24.99
CA LEU A 50 36.32 14.95 26.06
C LEU A 50 35.88 16.37 26.41
N VAL A 51 34.57 16.65 26.31
CA VAL A 51 34.02 18.00 26.49
C VAL A 51 32.93 17.97 27.57
N GLU A 52 32.93 18.99 28.43
CA GLU A 52 31.82 19.29 29.32
C GLU A 52 30.98 20.42 28.73
N ILE A 53 29.77 20.10 28.26
CA ILE A 53 28.82 21.11 27.79
C ILE A 53 28.12 21.71 29.02
N LEU A 54 28.33 23.01 29.22
CA LEU A 54 27.57 23.84 30.16
C LEU A 54 26.26 24.23 29.48
N ALA A 55 25.18 23.60 29.90
CA ALA A 55 23.83 23.89 29.40
C ALA A 55 23.01 24.52 30.53
N GLU A 56 22.00 25.35 30.23
CA GLU A 56 21.11 25.93 31.25
C GLU A 56 20.33 24.84 32.01
N GLY A 57 20.89 24.30 33.09
CA GLY A 57 20.37 23.12 33.82
C GLY A 57 21.29 22.72 34.99
N PRO A 58 20.87 21.76 35.83
CA PRO A 58 21.50 21.52 37.14
C PRO A 58 22.88 20.83 37.08
N ALA A 59 23.29 20.25 35.96
CA ALA A 59 24.57 19.55 35.83
C ALA A 59 25.17 19.62 34.40
N PRO A 60 26.50 19.75 34.26
CA PRO A 60 27.19 19.65 32.98
C PRO A 60 27.08 18.26 32.37
N ILE A 61 26.99 18.18 31.04
CA ILE A 61 26.94 16.91 30.30
C ILE A 61 28.32 16.65 29.72
N GLN A 62 28.94 15.54 30.13
CA GLN A 62 30.20 15.09 29.58
C GLN A 62 29.95 14.27 28.31
N ILE A 63 30.69 14.56 27.25
CA ILE A 63 30.54 13.92 25.93
C ILE A 63 31.89 13.72 25.25
N VAL A 64 31.92 12.80 24.28
CA VAL A 64 33.03 12.68 23.33
C VAL A 64 32.71 13.51 22.10
N TRP A 65 33.47 14.58 21.86
CA TRP A 65 33.31 15.47 20.71
C TRP A 65 34.39 15.18 19.66
N VAL A 66 33.96 14.84 18.45
CA VAL A 66 34.83 14.60 17.31
C VAL A 66 34.70 15.77 16.34
N SER A 67 35.81 16.44 16.00
CA SER A 67 35.82 17.55 15.04
C SER A 67 36.71 17.25 13.84
N HIS A 68 36.15 17.31 12.65
CA HIS A 68 36.92 17.30 11.41
C HIS A 68 37.57 18.66 11.14
N ASN A 69 38.81 18.64 10.64
CA ASN A 69 39.54 19.83 10.20
C ASN A 69 39.70 19.84 8.68
N PHE A 70 38.87 20.64 8.00
CA PHE A 70 38.91 20.74 6.53
C PHE A 70 40.22 21.31 5.99
N ALA A 71 40.97 22.09 6.78
CA ALA A 71 42.27 22.61 6.38
C ALA A 71 43.34 21.50 6.27
N PHE A 72 43.12 20.34 6.89
CA PHE A 72 43.96 19.16 6.77
C PHE A 72 43.47 18.29 5.60
N LEU A 73 44.05 18.50 4.42
CA LEU A 73 43.76 17.72 3.20
C LEU A 73 42.24 17.57 2.90
N GLY A 74 41.49 18.68 3.04
CA GLY A 74 40.05 18.70 2.79
C GLY A 74 39.22 17.94 3.84
N GLY A 75 39.78 17.68 5.03
CA GLY A 75 39.11 16.89 6.08
C GLY A 75 38.78 15.47 5.63
N SER A 76 39.51 14.96 4.62
CA SER A 76 39.26 13.66 4.01
C SER A 76 39.44 12.52 5.01
N LEU A 77 38.60 11.50 4.93
CA LEU A 77 38.63 10.34 5.82
C LEU A 77 39.79 9.40 5.43
N GLY A 78 40.94 9.53 6.09
CA GLY A 78 42.05 8.56 6.02
C GLY A 78 41.99 7.53 7.16
N CYS A 79 42.98 6.64 7.20
CA CYS A 79 43.11 5.55 8.17
C CYS A 79 43.27 6.08 9.60
N ALA A 80 44.04 7.16 9.77
CA ALA A 80 44.20 7.81 11.08
C ALA A 80 42.89 8.45 11.57
N GLU A 81 42.16 9.12 10.69
CA GLU A 81 40.85 9.69 11.01
C GLU A 81 39.83 8.59 11.35
N GLY A 82 39.78 7.53 10.53
CA GLY A 82 38.92 6.36 10.78
C GLY A 82 39.23 5.67 12.11
N GLU A 83 40.51 5.51 12.46
CA GLU A 83 40.94 5.02 13.77
C GLU A 83 40.49 5.92 14.92
N LYS A 84 40.74 7.24 14.84
CA LYS A 84 40.33 8.18 15.89
C LYS A 84 38.83 8.18 16.13
N ILE A 85 38.03 8.18 15.06
CA ILE A 85 36.56 8.14 15.15
C ILE A 85 36.10 6.81 15.76
N THR A 86 36.69 5.68 15.34
CA THR A 86 36.39 4.35 15.89
C THR A 86 36.65 4.33 17.40
N ARG A 87 37.83 4.79 17.83
CA ARG A 87 38.19 4.90 19.25
C ARG A 87 37.28 5.86 20.02
N ALA A 88 36.79 6.92 19.39
CA ALA A 88 35.83 7.83 20.02
C ALA A 88 34.52 7.12 20.38
N PHE A 89 33.99 6.29 19.47
CA PHE A 89 32.82 5.45 19.76
C PHE A 89 33.11 4.37 20.80
N GLU A 90 34.25 3.69 20.72
CA GLU A 90 34.66 2.69 21.72
C GLU A 90 34.82 3.29 23.12
N TYR A 91 35.46 4.45 23.22
CA TYR A 91 35.60 5.20 24.47
C TYR A 91 34.24 5.66 25.00
N GLY A 92 33.37 6.16 24.11
CA GLY A 92 31.99 6.51 24.45
C GLY A 92 31.23 5.31 25.02
N MET A 93 31.39 4.12 24.44
CA MET A 93 30.81 2.88 24.99
C MET A 93 31.39 2.53 26.36
N GLU A 94 32.71 2.56 26.50
CA GLU A 94 33.41 2.20 27.74
C GLU A 94 33.00 3.12 28.90
N LYS A 95 32.95 4.44 28.64
CA LYS A 95 32.61 5.46 29.64
C LYS A 95 31.11 5.75 29.73
N LYS A 96 30.29 5.14 28.87
CA LYS A 96 28.84 5.40 28.74
C LYS A 96 28.53 6.88 28.47
N LEU A 97 29.31 7.49 27.58
CA LEU A 97 29.17 8.89 27.19
C LEU A 97 28.54 9.00 25.80
N PRO A 98 27.71 10.02 25.55
CA PRO A 98 27.28 10.37 24.21
C PRO A 98 28.46 10.72 23.30
N VAL A 99 28.28 10.50 21.99
CA VAL A 99 29.24 10.89 20.97
C VAL A 99 28.61 11.94 20.06
N VAL A 100 29.33 13.03 19.84
CA VAL A 100 28.95 14.10 18.91
C VAL A 100 30.04 14.19 17.84
N VAL A 101 29.64 14.10 16.57
CA VAL A 101 30.59 14.19 15.44
C VAL A 101 30.26 15.41 14.60
N GLU A 102 31.15 16.39 14.62
CA GLU A 102 31.16 17.53 13.71
C GLU A 102 31.84 17.14 12.40
N CYS A 103 30.99 16.81 11.42
CA CYS A 103 31.38 16.36 10.10
C CYS A 103 31.75 17.56 9.21
N ARG A 104 32.96 17.51 8.63
CA ARG A 104 33.42 18.45 7.60
C ARG A 104 34.47 17.77 6.72
N SER A 105 34.07 17.34 5.52
CA SER A 105 34.92 16.47 4.70
C SER A 105 34.63 16.58 3.21
N GLY A 106 35.68 16.49 2.40
CA GLY A 106 35.61 16.28 0.95
C GLY A 106 35.43 14.82 0.52
N GLY A 107 35.44 13.85 1.45
CA GLY A 107 35.26 12.42 1.16
C GLY A 107 36.42 11.54 1.61
N ALA A 108 36.63 10.41 0.94
CA ALA A 108 37.73 9.49 1.25
C ALA A 108 39.09 10.06 0.81
N ARG A 109 40.15 9.77 1.56
CA ARG A 109 41.52 10.19 1.23
C ARG A 109 42.12 9.32 0.13
N MET A 110 42.13 9.85 -1.08
CA MET A 110 42.59 9.14 -2.28
C MET A 110 44.04 8.65 -2.20
N GLN A 111 44.91 9.38 -1.50
CA GLN A 111 46.33 9.05 -1.34
C GLN A 111 46.56 7.75 -0.55
N GLU A 112 45.61 7.36 0.30
CA GLU A 112 45.65 6.11 1.07
C GLU A 112 44.86 4.97 0.39
N GLY A 113 44.32 5.22 -0.80
CA GLY A 113 43.64 4.24 -1.65
C GLY A 113 42.46 3.54 -0.98
N THR A 114 42.33 2.24 -1.24
CA THR A 114 41.21 1.42 -0.72
C THR A 114 41.17 1.36 0.80
N SER A 115 42.31 1.47 1.50
CA SER A 115 42.34 1.44 2.97
C SER A 115 41.59 2.62 3.59
N SER A 116 41.63 3.78 2.94
CA SER A 116 40.81 4.94 3.34
C SER A 116 39.32 4.68 3.12
N LEU A 117 38.93 4.08 1.98
CA LEU A 117 37.54 3.68 1.73
C LEU A 117 37.03 2.72 2.82
N MET A 118 37.85 1.75 3.22
CA MET A 118 37.50 0.77 4.25
C MET A 118 37.28 1.37 5.64
N GLN A 119 37.71 2.61 5.90
CA GLN A 119 37.40 3.29 7.16
C GLN A 119 35.91 3.58 7.32
N MET A 120 35.16 3.71 6.22
CA MET A 120 33.69 3.83 6.28
C MET A 120 33.07 2.59 6.95
N ALA A 121 33.50 1.39 6.51
CA ALA A 121 33.05 0.13 7.09
C ALA A 121 33.48 0.00 8.55
N LYS A 122 34.75 0.33 8.86
CA LYS A 122 35.29 0.28 10.22
C LYS A 122 34.47 1.14 11.20
N VAL A 123 34.23 2.40 10.85
CA VAL A 123 33.46 3.31 11.71
C VAL A 123 32.00 2.87 11.80
N ALA A 124 31.39 2.39 10.72
CA ALA A 124 30.01 1.90 10.76
C ALA A 124 29.83 0.73 11.73
N VAL A 125 30.81 -0.18 11.82
CA VAL A 125 30.82 -1.27 12.82
C VAL A 125 30.85 -0.71 14.25
N ALA A 126 31.67 0.31 14.50
CA ALA A 126 31.75 0.96 15.80
C ALA A 126 30.45 1.71 16.17
N VAL A 127 29.86 2.43 15.21
CA VAL A 127 28.56 3.11 15.38
C VAL A 127 27.46 2.11 15.72
N GLN A 128 27.37 0.99 15.00
CA GLN A 128 26.37 -0.04 15.28
C GLN A 128 26.55 -0.65 16.68
N ALA A 129 27.79 -0.91 17.10
CA ALA A 129 28.09 -1.39 18.44
C ALA A 129 27.71 -0.35 19.52
N PHE A 130 27.98 0.93 19.26
CA PHE A 130 27.65 2.03 20.16
C PHE A 130 26.13 2.22 20.31
N GLN A 131 25.39 2.24 19.20
CA GLN A 131 23.92 2.35 19.22
C GLN A 131 23.25 1.15 19.88
N ALA A 132 23.80 -0.06 19.75
CA ALA A 132 23.31 -1.24 20.45
C ALA A 132 23.43 -1.15 21.98
N LYS A 133 24.24 -0.22 22.51
CA LYS A 133 24.30 0.10 23.95
C LYS A 133 23.26 1.14 24.40
N GLY A 134 22.45 1.66 23.48
CA GLY A 134 21.45 2.69 23.77
C GLY A 134 22.06 4.06 24.12
N LEU A 135 23.27 4.35 23.61
CA LEU A 135 23.96 5.62 23.86
C LEU A 135 23.69 6.62 22.72
N PRO A 136 23.52 7.93 23.00
CA PRO A 136 23.18 8.90 21.97
C PRO A 136 24.35 9.25 21.03
N PHE A 137 24.08 9.21 19.72
CA PHE A 137 24.99 9.68 18.68
C PHE A 137 24.36 10.82 17.87
N VAL A 138 25.00 11.99 17.88
CA VAL A 138 24.59 13.18 17.12
C VAL A 138 25.62 13.52 16.04
N ALA A 139 25.16 13.77 14.82
CA ALA A 139 26.00 14.31 13.74
C ALA A 139 25.67 15.77 13.50
N ILE A 140 26.70 16.61 13.45
CA ILE A 140 26.62 18.01 13.04
C ILE A 140 27.24 18.09 11.64
N LEU A 141 26.43 18.47 10.64
CA LEU A 141 26.82 18.48 9.24
C LEU A 141 27.22 19.91 8.84
N CYS A 142 28.52 20.16 8.72
CA CYS A 142 29.10 21.48 8.41
C CYS A 142 29.48 21.61 6.92
N ASP A 143 29.71 22.83 6.45
CA ASP A 143 30.19 23.08 5.07
C ASP A 143 31.68 22.69 4.90
N PRO A 144 32.03 21.90 3.89
CA PRO A 144 31.20 20.92 3.19
C PRO A 144 31.22 19.55 3.88
N THR A 145 30.16 18.74 3.70
CA THR A 145 30.11 17.33 4.12
C THR A 145 29.76 16.43 2.94
N TYR A 146 30.78 15.83 2.32
CA TYR A 146 30.65 15.01 1.11
C TYR A 146 31.30 13.61 1.22
N GLY A 147 31.00 12.77 0.22
CA GLY A 147 31.69 11.53 -0.07
C GLY A 147 31.51 10.46 1.00
N GLY A 148 32.61 9.79 1.36
CA GLY A 148 32.58 8.67 2.30
C GLY A 148 32.06 9.02 3.69
N VAL A 149 32.20 10.27 4.15
CA VAL A 149 31.69 10.70 5.45
C VAL A 149 30.16 10.81 5.42
N SER A 150 29.59 11.47 4.42
CA SER A 150 28.13 11.55 4.26
C SER A 150 27.50 10.18 3.96
N ALA A 151 28.19 9.33 3.21
CA ALA A 151 27.75 7.96 2.90
C ALA A 151 27.96 6.94 4.04
N SER A 152 28.40 7.37 5.23
CA SER A 152 28.61 6.48 6.38
C SER A 152 28.07 7.10 7.67
N TYR A 153 28.91 7.30 8.68
CA TYR A 153 28.50 7.62 10.04
C TYR A 153 27.75 8.95 10.17
N ALA A 154 28.00 9.93 9.28
CA ALA A 154 27.30 11.22 9.33
C ALA A 154 25.78 11.09 9.14
N MET A 155 25.34 10.11 8.34
CA MET A 155 23.92 9.82 8.11
C MET A 155 23.40 8.65 8.96
N GLN A 156 24.25 8.01 9.77
CA GLN A 156 23.87 6.95 10.71
C GLN A 156 23.53 7.47 12.11
N ALA A 157 23.66 8.78 12.35
CA ALA A 157 23.35 9.40 13.64
C ALA A 157 21.87 9.28 14.02
N ASP A 158 21.62 9.27 15.34
CA ASP A 158 20.26 9.31 15.88
C ASP A 158 19.59 10.65 15.56
N CYS A 159 20.37 11.74 15.57
CA CYS A 159 19.97 13.07 15.14
C CYS A 159 21.03 13.71 14.22
N ARG A 160 20.58 14.26 13.09
CA ARG A 160 21.37 14.89 12.03
C ARG A 160 21.07 16.39 12.00
N ILE A 161 21.96 17.17 12.60
CA ILE A 161 21.86 18.63 12.65
C ILE A 161 22.63 19.21 11.46
N ALA A 162 21.94 19.84 10.52
CA ALA A 162 22.60 20.58 9.45
C ALA A 162 22.87 22.02 9.89
N VAL A 163 24.11 22.49 9.77
CA VAL A 163 24.42 23.90 10.04
C VAL A 163 23.85 24.76 8.91
N ALA A 164 23.24 25.90 9.26
CA ALA A 164 22.77 26.86 8.27
C ALA A 164 23.90 27.21 7.28
N ASP A 165 23.56 27.29 5.99
CA ASP A 165 24.49 27.52 4.87
C ASP A 165 25.47 26.37 4.55
N ALA A 166 25.39 25.23 5.25
CA ALA A 166 26.22 24.08 4.93
C ALA A 166 25.79 23.40 3.62
N ARG A 167 26.77 22.94 2.84
CA ARG A 167 26.53 22.03 1.71
C ARG A 167 26.86 20.59 2.07
N ILE A 168 25.91 19.71 1.81
CA ILE A 168 25.91 18.32 2.26
C ILE A 168 25.42 17.45 1.10
N GLY A 169 26.08 16.34 0.83
CA GLY A 169 25.63 15.41 -0.21
C GLY A 169 26.56 14.23 -0.39
N PHE A 170 26.26 13.33 -1.33
CA PHE A 170 27.18 12.24 -1.65
C PHE A 170 28.33 12.74 -2.55
N ALA A 171 28.03 13.22 -3.74
CA ALA A 171 29.02 13.77 -4.67
C ALA A 171 29.05 15.29 -4.59
N GLY A 172 30.23 15.89 -4.40
CA GLY A 172 30.35 17.36 -4.44
C GLY A 172 30.07 17.94 -5.84
N PRO A 173 29.73 19.23 -5.96
CA PRO A 173 29.38 19.88 -7.23
C PRO A 173 30.41 19.64 -8.34
N GLN A 174 31.70 19.74 -8.01
CA GLN A 174 32.77 19.54 -8.99
C GLN A 174 32.85 18.09 -9.50
N VAL A 175 32.50 17.12 -8.66
CA VAL A 175 32.47 15.70 -9.06
C VAL A 175 31.37 15.51 -10.09
N ILE A 176 30.16 16.00 -9.80
CA ILE A 176 29.02 15.90 -10.71
C ILE A 176 29.31 16.62 -12.04
N LEU A 177 29.85 17.85 -11.96
CA LEU A 177 30.25 18.61 -13.14
C LEU A 177 31.24 17.83 -14.02
N ASN A 178 32.26 17.21 -13.42
CA ASN A 178 33.29 16.51 -14.17
C ASN A 178 32.81 15.14 -14.69
N THR A 179 31.97 14.41 -13.96
CA THR A 179 31.60 13.03 -14.31
C THR A 179 30.29 12.91 -15.09
N MET A 180 29.29 13.75 -14.76
CA MET A 180 27.96 13.70 -15.38
C MET A 180 27.78 14.78 -16.45
N CYS A 181 28.51 15.89 -16.32
CA CYS A 181 28.42 17.02 -17.26
C CYS A 181 29.71 17.19 -18.08
N GLU A 182 30.69 16.29 -17.98
CA GLU A 182 31.96 16.33 -18.74
C GLU A 182 32.70 17.69 -18.65
N GLY A 183 32.60 18.38 -17.52
CA GLY A 183 33.18 19.72 -17.30
C GLY A 183 32.36 20.87 -17.90
N ASN A 184 31.18 20.60 -18.48
CA ASN A 184 30.31 21.61 -19.07
C ASN A 184 29.47 22.32 -18.00
N GLN A 185 29.92 23.51 -17.59
CA GLN A 185 29.25 24.32 -16.58
C GLN A 185 27.81 24.68 -16.96
N LYS A 186 27.54 24.98 -18.24
CA LYS A 186 26.18 25.34 -18.69
C LYS A 186 25.21 24.17 -18.55
N LEU A 187 25.68 22.95 -18.80
CA LEU A 187 24.89 21.74 -18.65
C LEU A 187 24.59 21.46 -17.18
N TYR A 188 25.59 21.64 -16.30
CA TYR A 188 25.40 21.53 -14.85
C TYR A 188 24.37 22.55 -14.36
N ASP A 189 24.54 23.84 -14.69
CA ASP A 189 23.65 24.90 -14.23
C ASP A 189 22.20 24.69 -14.73
N ALA A 190 22.02 24.09 -15.91
CA ALA A 190 20.69 23.79 -16.46
C ALA A 190 19.99 22.60 -15.79
N GLN A 191 20.74 21.65 -15.21
CA GLN A 191 20.20 20.45 -14.56
C GLN A 191 20.15 20.54 -13.03
N CYS A 192 21.02 21.36 -12.43
CA CYS A 192 21.16 21.47 -10.99
C CYS A 192 19.92 22.16 -10.38
N PRO A 193 19.20 21.50 -9.46
CA PRO A 193 18.10 22.14 -8.76
C PRO A 193 18.55 23.40 -7.99
N SER A 194 17.64 24.35 -7.79
CA SER A 194 17.89 25.48 -6.89
C SER A 194 18.23 24.98 -5.49
N ASP A 195 19.20 25.62 -4.84
CA ASP A 195 19.67 25.28 -3.49
C ASP A 195 20.16 23.83 -3.32
N PHE A 196 20.46 23.13 -4.42
CA PHE A 196 20.93 21.74 -4.38
C PHE A 196 22.07 21.56 -3.38
N GLN A 197 21.93 20.55 -2.52
CA GLN A 197 22.86 20.21 -1.42
C GLN A 197 22.96 21.22 -0.29
N ALA A 198 22.27 22.37 -0.32
CA ALA A 198 22.21 23.25 0.83
C ALA A 198 21.45 22.58 2.00
N ALA A 199 21.80 22.94 3.24
CA ALA A 199 21.14 22.42 4.45
C ALA A 199 19.60 22.49 4.38
N LYS A 200 19.07 23.61 3.87
CA LYS A 200 17.63 23.81 3.65
C LYS A 200 17.05 22.79 2.65
N PHE A 201 17.72 22.57 1.53
CA PHE A 201 17.31 21.59 0.53
C PHE A 201 17.25 20.18 1.13
N LEU A 202 18.25 19.78 1.91
CA LEU A 202 18.24 18.47 2.58
C LEU A 202 17.08 18.33 3.56
N TYR A 203 16.79 19.38 4.33
CA TYR A 203 15.69 19.40 5.28
C TYR A 203 14.32 19.30 4.60
N GLU A 204 14.10 20.08 3.54
CA GLU A 204 12.86 20.05 2.75
C GLU A 204 12.65 18.70 2.04
N ASN A 205 13.73 17.96 1.76
CA ASN A 205 13.69 16.60 1.22
C ASN A 205 13.80 15.50 2.31
N GLY A 206 13.67 15.86 3.59
CA GLY A 206 13.60 14.91 4.71
C GLY A 206 14.89 14.14 5.00
N GLN A 207 16.05 14.61 4.55
CA GLN A 207 17.34 13.92 4.67
C GLN A 207 18.06 14.21 6.00
N VAL A 208 17.76 15.36 6.61
CA VAL A 208 18.30 15.81 7.90
C VAL A 208 17.17 16.20 8.85
N ASP A 209 17.44 16.14 10.15
CA ASP A 209 16.42 16.33 11.19
C ASP A 209 16.06 17.80 11.41
N CYS A 210 17.07 18.67 11.40
CA CYS A 210 16.89 20.09 11.63
C CYS A 210 18.01 20.91 10.98
N VAL A 211 17.70 22.18 10.70
CA VAL A 211 18.66 23.18 10.24
C VAL A 211 18.86 24.20 11.35
N VAL A 212 20.10 24.41 11.77
CA VAL A 212 20.43 25.21 12.94
C VAL A 212 21.52 26.22 12.60
N GLU A 213 21.32 27.47 12.99
CA GLU A 213 22.36 28.50 12.89
C GLU A 213 23.59 28.09 13.71
N SER A 214 24.79 28.30 13.18
CA SER A 214 26.06 27.89 13.83
C SER A 214 26.16 28.28 15.32
N ALA A 215 25.66 29.47 15.68
CA ALA A 215 25.66 29.96 17.06
C ALA A 215 24.77 29.15 18.04
N LYS A 216 23.79 28.40 17.54
CA LYS A 216 22.79 27.64 18.33
C LYS A 216 23.03 26.13 18.32
N VAL A 217 24.05 25.65 17.61
CA VAL A 217 24.33 24.20 17.47
C VAL A 217 24.61 23.57 18.84
N THR A 218 25.53 24.13 19.63
CA THR A 218 25.88 23.59 20.95
C THR A 218 24.67 23.56 21.88
N ASP A 219 23.85 24.61 21.89
CA ASP A 219 22.61 24.66 22.67
C ASP A 219 21.61 23.56 22.23
N THR A 220 21.45 23.35 20.93
CA THR A 220 20.55 22.32 20.39
C THR A 220 21.03 20.91 20.77
N VAL A 221 22.33 20.65 20.65
CA VAL A 221 22.95 19.39 21.10
C VAL A 221 22.75 19.21 22.61
N ALA A 222 22.93 20.27 23.38
CA ALA A 222 22.76 20.24 24.83
C ALA A 222 21.33 19.89 25.25
N ARG A 223 20.32 20.53 24.63
CA ARG A 223 18.91 20.24 24.88
C ARG A 223 18.55 18.81 24.50
N LEU A 224 18.98 18.35 23.34
CA LEU A 224 18.78 16.97 22.87
C LEU A 224 19.37 15.95 23.84
N LEU A 225 20.64 16.10 24.18
CA LEU A 225 21.35 15.17 25.06
C LEU A 225 20.81 15.23 26.49
N ARG A 226 20.45 16.41 26.99
CA ARG A 226 19.77 16.53 28.29
C ARG A 226 18.54 15.67 28.30
N SER A 227 17.62 15.87 27.35
CA SER A 227 16.40 15.09 27.26
C SER A 227 16.68 13.59 27.17
N LEU A 228 17.69 13.14 26.43
CA LEU A 228 18.02 11.70 26.37
C LEU A 228 18.69 11.13 27.62
N LEU A 229 19.40 11.96 28.38
CA LEU A 229 20.19 11.54 29.54
C LEU A 229 19.52 11.84 30.89
N LEU A 230 18.35 12.49 30.89
CA LEU A 230 17.55 12.69 32.09
C LEU A 230 17.31 11.34 32.77
N ARG A 231 17.81 11.20 34.00
CA ARG A 231 17.52 10.04 34.84
C ARG A 231 16.04 10.05 35.20
N LYS A 232 15.40 8.87 35.24
CA LYS A 232 14.05 8.67 35.77
C LYS A 232 13.87 9.52 37.05
N PRO A 233 13.09 10.61 37.02
CA PRO A 233 12.69 11.29 38.25
C PRO A 233 11.85 10.32 39.09
N GLU A 234 11.82 10.53 40.41
CA GLU A 234 10.77 9.90 41.20
C GLU A 234 9.41 10.45 40.76
N PRO A 235 8.36 9.60 40.67
CA PRO A 235 7.03 10.05 40.30
C PRO A 235 6.58 11.14 41.27
N SER A 236 6.40 12.36 40.77
CA SER A 236 5.84 13.44 41.56
C SER A 236 4.35 13.13 41.80
N PRO A 237 3.85 13.18 43.05
CA PRO A 237 2.45 12.91 43.32
C PRO A 237 1.57 13.90 42.54
N ALA A 238 0.57 13.36 41.85
CA ALA A 238 -0.41 14.18 41.16
C ALA A 238 -1.14 15.08 42.18
N ASN A 239 -1.36 16.34 41.84
CA ASN A 239 -2.27 17.19 42.62
C ASN A 239 -3.65 16.52 42.66
N GLU A 240 -4.10 16.18 43.87
CA GLU A 240 -5.45 15.68 44.12
C GLU A 240 -6.42 16.86 44.08
N GLY A 241 -7.25 16.94 43.04
CA GLY A 241 -8.27 17.97 42.99
C GLY A 241 -8.88 18.19 41.62
N HIS A 242 -9.41 17.14 40.98
CA HIS A 242 -10.24 17.33 39.79
C HIS A 242 -11.55 16.58 39.93
N ALA A 243 -12.65 17.30 39.69
CA ALA A 243 -14.00 16.79 39.78
C ALA A 243 -14.18 15.57 38.89
N ASN A 244 -14.80 14.53 39.46
CA ASN A 244 -15.28 13.39 38.69
C ASN A 244 -16.29 13.90 37.65
N PRO A 245 -16.28 13.34 36.43
CA PRO A 245 -17.25 13.71 35.42
C PRO A 245 -18.69 13.44 35.87
N PRO A 246 -19.69 14.04 35.19
CA PRO A 246 -21.08 13.67 35.41
C PRO A 246 -21.28 12.17 35.16
N GLU A 247 -21.95 11.46 36.08
CA GLU A 247 -22.14 10.00 36.04
C GLU A 247 -22.78 9.49 34.73
N LYS A 248 -23.59 10.32 34.06
CA LYS A 248 -24.16 10.07 32.73
C LYS A 248 -24.23 11.38 31.95
N PRO A 249 -23.34 11.62 30.97
CA PRO A 249 -23.39 12.83 30.16
C PRO A 249 -24.55 12.77 29.16
N ASP A 250 -25.23 13.90 28.95
CA ASP A 250 -26.33 13.99 27.99
C ASP A 250 -25.77 14.00 26.55
N MET A 251 -26.02 12.91 25.82
CA MET A 251 -25.54 12.73 24.44
C MET A 251 -26.16 13.72 23.44
N SER A 252 -27.27 14.38 23.78
CA SER A 252 -27.88 15.40 22.93
C SER A 252 -26.96 16.63 22.75
N LEU A 253 -26.09 16.86 23.74
CA LEU A 253 -25.18 17.99 23.81
C LEU A 253 -23.89 17.81 22.98
N PHE A 254 -23.59 16.58 22.55
CA PHE A 254 -22.38 16.30 21.75
C PHE A 254 -22.62 16.61 20.28
N ASN A 255 -21.69 17.37 19.68
CA ASN A 255 -21.67 17.71 18.27
C ASN A 255 -20.24 17.53 17.72
N TYR A 256 -20.10 16.80 16.62
CA TYR A 256 -18.78 16.45 16.08
C TYR A 256 -18.03 17.67 15.53
N THR A 257 -18.74 18.71 15.08
CA THR A 257 -18.14 19.95 14.56
C THR A 257 -17.38 20.74 15.62
N ARG A 258 -17.65 20.48 16.91
CA ARG A 258 -16.91 21.06 18.03
C ARG A 258 -15.42 20.76 17.97
N ALA A 259 -15.05 19.56 17.53
CA ALA A 259 -13.64 19.19 17.36
C ALA A 259 -12.90 20.09 16.35
N ARG A 260 -13.63 20.87 15.55
CA ARG A 260 -13.11 21.78 14.51
C ARG A 260 -13.07 23.25 14.92
N LYS A 261 -13.48 23.58 16.16
CA LYS A 261 -13.42 24.94 16.68
C LYS A 261 -11.97 25.46 16.64
N ILE A 262 -11.76 26.56 15.94
CA ILE A 262 -10.44 27.15 15.70
C ILE A 262 -9.76 27.60 17.00
N ASP A 263 -10.54 28.06 17.96
CA ASP A 263 -10.08 28.54 19.26
C ASP A 263 -9.77 27.41 20.25
N ARG A 264 -10.08 26.15 19.90
CA ARG A 264 -9.82 24.99 20.75
C ARG A 264 -8.32 24.65 20.77
N PRO A 265 -7.73 24.29 21.92
CA PRO A 265 -6.36 23.81 21.98
C PRO A 265 -6.11 22.64 21.04
N GLN A 266 -5.08 22.73 20.22
CA GLN A 266 -4.65 21.71 19.28
C GLN A 266 -3.32 21.10 19.71
N THR A 267 -2.88 20.05 19.01
CA THR A 267 -1.70 19.26 19.39
C THR A 267 -0.41 20.10 19.47
N GLN A 268 -0.24 21.10 18.60
CA GLN A 268 0.94 21.98 18.63
C GLN A 268 1.00 22.88 19.87
N ASP A 269 -0.16 23.27 20.42
CA ASP A 269 -0.22 24.06 21.65
C ASP A 269 0.14 23.20 22.85
N LEU A 270 -0.30 21.95 22.84
CA LEU A 270 0.06 20.97 23.86
C LEU A 270 1.56 20.67 23.87
N ILE A 271 2.21 20.57 22.71
CA ILE A 271 3.68 20.43 22.66
C ILE A 271 4.35 21.59 23.39
N ARG A 272 3.95 22.83 23.06
CA ARG A 272 4.54 24.05 23.62
C ARG A 272 4.32 24.17 25.13
N GLU A 273 3.13 23.80 25.61
CA GLU A 273 2.73 24.02 27.00
C GLU A 273 3.12 22.89 27.95
N LEU A 274 3.21 21.65 27.47
CA LEU A 274 3.40 20.46 28.32
C LEU A 274 4.84 19.93 28.31
N PHE A 275 5.61 20.20 27.26
CA PHE A 275 6.93 19.61 27.07
C PHE A 275 8.02 20.67 27.08
N THR A 276 9.11 20.39 27.80
CA THR A 276 10.32 21.20 27.82
C THR A 276 11.40 20.55 26.97
N ASP A 277 12.44 21.32 26.63
CA ASP A 277 13.61 20.84 25.86
C ASP A 277 13.23 20.13 24.54
N PHE A 278 12.10 20.51 23.92
CA PHE A 278 11.65 19.92 22.66
C PHE A 278 12.63 20.24 21.53
N VAL A 279 13.14 19.19 20.89
CA VAL A 279 13.95 19.26 19.67
C VAL A 279 13.20 18.50 18.58
N GLU A 280 12.60 19.25 17.65
CA GLU A 280 11.92 18.69 16.48
C GLU A 280 12.93 17.94 15.60
N MET A 281 12.56 16.74 15.19
CA MET A 281 13.34 15.86 14.32
C MET A 281 12.49 15.51 13.11
N ALA A 282 12.63 16.33 12.07
CA ALA A 282 11.78 16.29 10.90
C ALA A 282 12.28 15.27 9.86
N GLY A 283 11.39 14.91 8.92
CA GLY A 283 11.73 14.11 7.76
C GLY A 283 11.78 12.60 8.02
N ASP A 284 11.52 11.85 6.96
CA ASP A 284 11.56 10.38 6.97
C ASP A 284 12.99 9.80 6.98
N GLY A 285 14.00 10.66 6.95
CA GLY A 285 15.42 10.33 6.92
C GLY A 285 15.90 9.84 5.54
N LYS A 286 15.06 9.92 4.51
CA LYS A 286 15.28 9.38 3.17
C LYS A 286 15.01 10.43 2.09
N VAL A 287 13.73 10.70 1.78
CA VAL A 287 13.34 11.39 0.53
C VAL A 287 12.16 12.34 0.70
N GLY A 288 11.56 12.47 1.89
CA GLY A 288 10.48 13.42 2.05
C GLY A 288 10.23 13.90 3.47
N LEU A 289 9.62 15.09 3.51
CA LEU A 289 9.21 15.81 4.71
C LEU A 289 7.70 15.92 4.73
N ASP A 290 7.09 15.67 5.89
CA ASP A 290 5.67 15.92 6.09
C ASP A 290 5.43 17.27 6.74
N VAL A 291 4.36 17.93 6.32
CA VAL A 291 3.97 19.24 6.84
C VAL A 291 2.99 19.16 8.01
N CYS A 292 2.33 18.01 8.21
CA CYS A 292 1.34 17.78 9.25
C CYS A 292 1.97 17.16 10.51
N VAL A 293 2.66 16.04 10.38
CA VAL A 293 3.27 15.29 11.47
C VAL A 293 4.53 16.00 11.93
N LYS A 294 4.54 16.36 13.21
CA LYS A 294 5.65 16.98 13.92
C LYS A 294 6.03 16.08 15.08
N GLY A 295 7.32 15.93 15.34
CA GLY A 295 7.74 15.10 16.45
C GLY A 295 9.22 15.22 16.73
N GLY A 296 9.63 14.69 17.88
CA GLY A 296 10.98 14.85 18.35
C GLY A 296 11.16 14.38 19.78
N ILE A 297 12.34 14.65 20.31
CA ILE A 297 12.68 14.33 21.69
C ILE A 297 12.31 15.52 22.57
N ALA A 298 11.71 15.24 23.72
CA ALA A 298 11.32 16.24 24.70
C ALA A 298 11.41 15.68 26.13
N ALA A 299 11.17 16.56 27.10
CA ALA A 299 10.97 16.18 28.48
C ALA A 299 9.56 16.56 28.95
N PHE A 300 8.84 15.61 29.53
CA PHE A 300 7.55 15.83 30.20
C PHE A 300 7.75 15.77 31.72
N ARG A 301 7.62 16.90 32.42
CA ARG A 301 7.89 17.01 33.88
C ARG A 301 9.22 16.34 34.29
N GLY A 302 10.27 16.59 33.49
CA GLY A 302 11.61 16.00 33.69
C GLY A 302 11.75 14.52 33.27
N HIS A 303 10.71 13.88 32.75
CA HIS A 303 10.78 12.52 32.19
C HIS A 303 11.08 12.59 30.69
N PRO A 304 12.08 11.84 30.20
CA PRO A 304 12.41 11.84 28.79
C PRO A 304 11.32 11.12 27.98
N CYS A 305 10.94 11.67 26.83
CA CYS A 305 9.97 11.04 25.94
C CYS A 305 10.19 11.44 24.48
N VAL A 306 9.67 10.62 23.58
CA VAL A 306 9.41 11.03 22.19
C VAL A 306 7.97 11.50 22.11
N VAL A 307 7.76 12.72 21.60
CA VAL A 307 6.42 13.26 21.32
C VAL A 307 6.19 13.33 19.82
N ILE A 308 5.03 12.85 19.35
CA ILE A 308 4.62 12.87 17.94
C ILE A 308 3.21 13.47 17.88
N ALA A 309 3.00 14.47 17.03
CA ALA A 309 1.76 15.22 16.96
C ALA A 309 1.34 15.49 15.51
N THR A 310 0.03 15.47 15.23
CA THR A 310 -0.51 15.97 13.96
C THR A 310 -0.89 17.44 14.10
N SER A 311 -0.25 18.32 13.35
CA SER A 311 -0.48 19.77 13.39
C SER A 311 -1.55 20.19 12.39
N LYS A 312 -2.38 21.18 12.76
CA LYS A 312 -3.46 21.68 11.92
C LYS A 312 -3.50 23.20 11.84
N GLY A 313 -3.27 23.89 12.96
CA GLY A 313 -3.21 25.35 13.05
C GLY A 313 -4.56 26.03 13.33
N HIS A 314 -4.49 27.32 13.68
CA HIS A 314 -5.63 28.13 14.13
C HIS A 314 -6.11 29.16 13.10
N THR A 315 -5.61 29.10 11.86
CA THR A 315 -6.11 29.94 10.77
C THR A 315 -6.34 29.09 9.53
N PRO A 316 -7.23 29.50 8.60
CA PRO A 316 -7.39 28.80 7.33
C PRO A 316 -6.07 28.63 6.56
N GLY A 317 -5.16 29.62 6.65
CA GLY A 317 -3.84 29.56 6.04
C GLY A 317 -2.92 28.53 6.69
N ASP A 318 -2.98 28.38 8.02
CA ASP A 318 -2.23 27.33 8.72
C ASP A 318 -2.76 25.94 8.37
N MET A 319 -4.10 25.78 8.33
CA MET A 319 -4.74 24.54 7.93
C MET A 319 -4.31 24.12 6.53
N GLN A 320 -4.30 25.04 5.57
CA GLN A 320 -3.82 24.74 4.22
C GLN A 320 -2.34 24.30 4.21
N LYS A 321 -1.47 24.98 4.98
CA LYS A 321 -0.05 24.63 5.08
C LYS A 321 0.18 23.26 5.74
N ALA A 322 -0.72 22.84 6.62
CA ALA A 322 -0.64 21.57 7.34
C ALA A 322 -1.47 20.45 6.69
N ASN A 323 -1.81 20.56 5.40
CA ASN A 323 -2.70 19.61 4.70
C ASN A 323 -4.02 19.34 5.45
N TYR A 324 -4.57 20.36 6.11
CA TYR A 324 -5.77 20.31 6.95
C TYR A 324 -5.66 19.28 8.09
N GLY A 325 -4.46 19.06 8.60
CA GLY A 325 -4.17 18.07 9.62
C GLY A 325 -4.09 16.64 9.07
N MET A 326 -3.93 16.45 7.76
CA MET A 326 -3.82 15.12 7.15
C MET A 326 -2.35 14.73 6.87
N PRO A 327 -1.82 13.67 7.52
CA PRO A 327 -0.47 13.19 7.25
C PRO A 327 -0.30 12.59 5.84
N SER A 328 0.82 12.88 5.19
CA SER A 328 1.31 12.15 4.00
C SER A 328 2.09 10.88 4.42
N PRO A 329 2.55 10.05 3.47
CA PRO A 329 3.32 8.84 3.77
C PRO A 329 4.61 9.16 4.52
N HIS A 330 5.23 10.30 4.22
CA HIS A 330 6.43 10.77 4.91
C HIS A 330 6.18 11.09 6.39
N GLY A 331 4.96 11.48 6.75
CA GLY A 331 4.59 11.79 8.14
C GLY A 331 4.56 10.52 8.98
N TYR A 332 3.94 9.46 8.45
CA TYR A 332 3.96 8.14 9.09
C TYR A 332 5.39 7.59 9.19
N ARG A 333 6.23 7.74 8.18
CA ARG A 333 7.65 7.30 8.22
C ARG A 333 8.51 8.11 9.20
N THR A 334 8.23 9.39 9.35
CA THR A 334 8.84 10.23 10.39
C THR A 334 8.46 9.70 11.78
N ALA A 335 7.17 9.43 12.00
CA ALA A 335 6.69 8.82 13.24
C ALA A 335 7.31 7.43 13.49
N TYR A 336 7.44 6.60 12.45
CA TYR A 336 8.10 5.29 12.51
C TYR A 336 9.52 5.43 13.06
N ARG A 337 10.33 6.31 12.46
CA ARG A 337 11.71 6.56 12.85
C ARG A 337 11.81 7.05 14.31
N LEU A 338 10.94 7.98 14.69
CA LEU A 338 10.87 8.52 16.04
C LEU A 338 10.51 7.45 17.10
N MET A 339 9.57 6.56 16.78
CA MET A 339 9.21 5.44 17.66
C MET A 339 10.37 4.45 17.83
N GLN A 340 11.14 4.18 16.77
CA GLN A 340 12.35 3.36 16.88
C GLN A 340 13.42 4.01 17.74
N THR A 341 13.58 5.34 17.65
CA THR A 341 14.44 6.12 18.54
C THR A 341 13.99 5.98 19.99
N ALA A 342 12.69 6.08 20.26
CA ALA A 342 12.14 5.89 21.60
C ALA A 342 12.46 4.51 22.19
N GLU A 343 12.28 3.44 21.40
CA GLU A 343 12.60 2.08 21.82
C GLU A 343 14.10 1.91 22.12
N ARG A 344 14.98 2.44 21.25
CA ARG A 344 16.43 2.36 21.41
C ARG A 344 16.90 2.99 22.72
N PHE A 345 16.34 4.14 23.08
CA PHE A 345 16.65 4.83 24.34
C PHE A 345 15.79 4.37 25.52
N SER A 346 14.88 3.41 25.31
CA SER A 346 13.97 2.90 26.34
C SER A 346 13.13 4.00 27.00
N ILE A 347 12.67 4.97 26.21
CA ILE A 347 11.85 6.10 26.66
C ILE A 347 10.42 5.99 26.10
N PRO A 348 9.39 6.49 26.82
CA PRO A 348 8.00 6.43 26.37
C PRO A 348 7.75 7.24 25.09
N VAL A 349 6.77 6.79 24.32
CA VAL A 349 6.19 7.52 23.18
C VAL A 349 4.89 8.16 23.62
N VAL A 350 4.74 9.46 23.38
CA VAL A 350 3.48 10.20 23.53
C VAL A 350 3.00 10.64 22.15
N THR A 351 1.80 10.20 21.74
CA THR A 351 1.19 10.65 20.48
C THR A 351 0.00 11.57 20.73
N LEU A 352 -0.04 12.71 20.04
CA LEU A 352 -1.10 13.72 20.13
C LEU A 352 -1.81 13.81 18.77
N ILE A 353 -3.09 13.46 18.72
CA ILE A 353 -3.80 13.23 17.45
C ILE A 353 -4.96 14.22 17.29
N ASP A 354 -4.95 14.95 16.19
CA ASP A 354 -6.02 15.79 15.66
C ASP A 354 -5.93 15.79 14.13
N THR A 355 -6.52 14.77 13.52
CA THR A 355 -6.50 14.53 12.08
C THR A 355 -7.84 13.99 11.58
N VAL A 356 -8.28 14.50 10.43
CA VAL A 356 -9.46 13.97 9.71
C VAL A 356 -9.15 12.68 8.94
N GLY A 357 -7.88 12.27 8.88
CA GLY A 357 -7.42 11.07 8.18
C GLY A 357 -6.13 11.29 7.42
N ALA A 358 -5.74 10.26 6.66
CA ALA A 358 -4.54 10.30 5.83
C ALA A 358 -4.78 11.21 4.61
N TYR A 359 -3.75 11.88 4.09
CA TYR A 359 -3.90 12.82 2.98
C TYR A 359 -4.20 12.09 1.66
N PRO A 360 -5.41 12.22 1.08
CA PRO A 360 -5.87 11.36 0.00
C PRO A 360 -5.58 11.99 -1.36
N ASN A 361 -4.30 12.01 -1.78
CA ASN A 361 -3.91 12.54 -3.08
C ASN A 361 -3.07 11.53 -3.91
N PHE A 362 -2.96 11.77 -5.22
CA PHE A 362 -2.24 10.88 -6.14
C PHE A 362 -0.78 10.66 -5.75
N GLN A 363 -0.12 11.69 -5.22
CA GLN A 363 1.28 11.60 -4.82
C GLN A 363 1.46 10.67 -3.60
N SER A 364 0.61 10.81 -2.59
CA SER A 364 0.62 9.97 -1.39
C SER A 364 0.37 8.50 -1.72
N GLU A 365 -0.55 8.22 -2.65
CA GLU A 365 -0.79 6.86 -3.14
C GLU A 365 0.44 6.31 -3.87
N LYS A 366 1.07 7.10 -4.76
CA LYS A 366 2.30 6.72 -5.48
C LYS A 366 3.47 6.45 -4.53
N GLU A 367 3.56 7.21 -3.45
CA GLU A 367 4.61 7.09 -2.42
C GLU A 367 4.32 6.00 -1.38
N GLY A 368 3.17 5.33 -1.45
CA GLY A 368 2.83 4.19 -0.60
C GLY A 368 2.17 4.55 0.73
N GLN A 369 1.11 5.38 0.72
CA GLN A 369 0.35 5.76 1.92
C GLN A 369 -0.15 4.56 2.74
N SER A 370 -0.69 3.55 2.07
CA SER A 370 -1.18 2.33 2.73
C SER A 370 -0.06 1.54 3.42
N GLU A 371 1.11 1.45 2.79
CA GLU A 371 2.29 0.81 3.36
C GLU A 371 2.76 1.56 4.62
N ALA A 372 2.88 2.88 4.54
CA ALA A 372 3.37 3.69 5.65
C ALA A 372 2.47 3.58 6.91
N ILE A 373 1.14 3.55 6.72
CA ILE A 373 0.19 3.33 7.82
C ILE A 373 0.33 1.90 8.39
N ALA A 374 0.37 0.88 7.52
CA ALA A 374 0.48 -0.52 7.95
C ALA A 374 1.78 -0.80 8.72
N SER A 375 2.90 -0.21 8.27
CA SER A 375 4.20 -0.29 8.92
C SER A 375 4.18 0.35 10.30
N ASN A 376 3.51 1.50 10.47
CA ASN A 376 3.32 2.09 11.79
C ASN A 376 2.50 1.22 12.73
N LEU A 377 1.36 0.68 12.27
CA LEU A 377 0.53 -0.19 13.10
C LEU A 377 1.31 -1.43 13.58
N THR A 378 2.09 -2.02 12.68
CA THR A 378 2.93 -3.17 13.00
C THR A 378 4.03 -2.81 14.01
N LEU A 379 4.71 -1.67 13.82
CA LEU A 379 5.71 -1.18 14.76
C LEU A 379 5.11 -0.90 16.14
N MET A 380 3.99 -0.17 16.20
CA MET A 380 3.29 0.18 17.44
C MET A 380 2.80 -1.07 18.19
N ALA A 381 2.36 -2.11 17.47
CA ALA A 381 2.00 -3.38 18.08
C ALA A 381 3.19 -4.04 18.80
N GLY A 382 4.39 -4.00 18.21
CA GLY A 382 5.60 -4.65 18.71
C GLY A 382 6.52 -3.80 19.59
N LEU A 383 6.25 -2.50 19.76
CA LEU A 383 7.15 -1.57 20.45
C LEU A 383 7.32 -1.91 21.94
N LYS A 384 8.56 -2.00 22.42
CA LYS A 384 8.93 -2.44 23.78
C LYS A 384 8.86 -1.35 24.85
N VAL A 385 8.55 -0.12 24.45
CA VAL A 385 8.37 1.02 25.36
C VAL A 385 6.88 1.38 25.53
N PRO A 386 6.51 2.09 26.60
CA PRO A 386 5.15 2.61 26.76
C PRO A 386 4.73 3.50 25.59
N ILE A 387 3.51 3.28 25.09
CA ILE A 387 2.86 4.17 24.12
C ILE A 387 1.62 4.77 24.77
N ILE A 388 1.60 6.10 24.92
CA ILE A 388 0.49 6.87 25.45
C ILE A 388 -0.06 7.74 24.32
N SER A 389 -1.31 7.53 23.93
CA SER A 389 -1.95 8.27 22.84
C SER A 389 -3.05 9.18 23.38
N LEU A 390 -3.12 10.41 22.91
CA LEU A 390 -4.17 11.37 23.27
C LEU A 390 -4.84 11.91 22.00
N LEU A 391 -6.10 11.59 21.82
CA LEU A 391 -6.97 12.20 20.80
C LEU A 391 -7.44 13.57 21.29
N VAL A 392 -6.95 14.63 20.66
CA VAL A 392 -7.20 16.02 21.03
C VAL A 392 -8.45 16.55 20.36
N GLY A 393 -8.56 16.38 19.04
CA GLY A 393 -9.65 16.89 18.22
C GLY A 393 -10.30 15.79 17.39
N GLU A 394 -10.03 15.80 16.09
CA GLU A 394 -10.55 14.82 15.16
C GLU A 394 -9.67 13.56 15.13
N GLY A 395 -10.30 12.39 15.08
CA GLY A 395 -9.66 11.12 14.82
C GLY A 395 -10.35 10.47 13.62
N GLY A 396 -9.80 10.64 12.43
CA GLY A 396 -10.37 10.08 11.22
C GLY A 396 -9.64 8.84 10.72
N SER A 397 -10.40 7.75 10.56
CA SER A 397 -10.04 6.58 9.76
C SER A 397 -8.72 5.90 10.15
N GLY A 398 -8.17 5.11 9.22
CA GLY A 398 -6.85 4.50 9.35
C GLY A 398 -5.71 5.52 9.53
N GLY A 399 -5.92 6.77 9.09
CA GLY A 399 -4.90 7.82 9.24
C GLY A 399 -4.65 8.23 10.69
N ALA A 400 -5.71 8.43 11.47
CA ALA A 400 -5.57 8.63 12.91
C ALA A 400 -5.07 7.35 13.61
N LEU A 401 -5.60 6.19 13.23
CA LEU A 401 -5.23 4.90 13.84
C LEU A 401 -3.73 4.61 13.71
N GLY A 402 -3.11 4.94 12.57
CA GLY A 402 -1.68 4.80 12.31
C GLY A 402 -0.76 5.61 13.23
N LEU A 403 -1.31 6.47 14.11
CA LEU A 403 -0.59 7.23 15.13
C LEU A 403 -1.19 7.09 16.54
N CYS A 404 -2.37 6.47 16.67
CA CYS A 404 -3.15 6.42 17.91
C CYS A 404 -3.09 5.06 18.63
N MET A 405 -2.55 4.02 17.99
CA MET A 405 -2.42 2.70 18.62
C MET A 405 -1.42 2.74 19.79
N GLY A 406 -1.83 2.40 21.01
CA GLY A 406 -0.95 2.45 22.17
C GLY A 406 -1.42 1.59 23.35
N ASN A 407 -0.62 1.57 24.41
CA ASN A 407 -0.99 0.90 25.67
C ASN A 407 -2.21 1.56 26.28
N VAL A 408 -2.22 2.90 26.30
CA VAL A 408 -3.34 3.73 26.79
C VAL A 408 -3.71 4.76 25.74
N ILE A 409 -5.01 4.87 25.46
CA ILE A 409 -5.65 5.87 24.61
C ILE A 409 -6.52 6.76 25.50
N GLY A 410 -6.07 8.00 25.67
CA GLY A 410 -6.86 9.10 26.21
C GLY A 410 -7.58 9.84 25.08
N MET A 411 -8.71 10.46 25.40
CA MET A 411 -9.45 11.28 24.45
C MET A 411 -10.08 12.48 25.13
N LEU A 412 -9.92 13.68 24.55
CA LEU A 412 -10.61 14.87 25.03
C LEU A 412 -12.12 14.75 24.77
N SER A 413 -12.93 15.18 25.74
CA SER A 413 -14.39 14.97 25.70
C SER A 413 -15.10 15.57 24.48
N GLY A 414 -14.60 16.68 23.93
CA GLY A 414 -15.15 17.31 22.73
C GLY A 414 -14.56 16.84 21.39
N GLY A 415 -13.65 15.87 21.41
CA GLY A 415 -13.14 15.22 20.21
C GLY A 415 -14.08 14.13 19.68
N TYR A 416 -13.75 13.58 18.51
CA TYR A 416 -14.39 12.35 17.99
C TYR A 416 -13.34 11.41 17.41
N PHE A 417 -13.61 10.10 17.38
CA PHE A 417 -12.78 9.12 16.70
C PHE A 417 -13.65 8.12 15.94
N GLY A 418 -13.51 8.05 14.61
CA GLY A 418 -14.41 7.30 13.75
C GLY A 418 -13.76 6.77 12.48
N VAL A 419 -14.45 5.86 11.78
CA VAL A 419 -13.96 5.17 10.58
C VAL A 419 -13.73 6.14 9.40
N ILE A 420 -14.48 7.23 9.37
CA ILE A 420 -14.40 8.33 8.40
C ILE A 420 -15.05 9.58 9.05
N SER A 421 -14.93 10.76 8.45
CA SER A 421 -15.70 11.93 8.88
C SER A 421 -17.21 11.66 8.78
N PRO A 422 -18.04 12.26 9.66
CA PRO A 422 -19.50 12.13 9.56
C PRO A 422 -20.06 12.56 8.19
N GLU A 423 -19.48 13.58 7.56
CA GLU A 423 -19.82 13.99 6.19
C GLU A 423 -19.48 12.90 5.16
N GLY A 424 -18.31 12.28 5.29
CA GLY A 424 -17.92 11.16 4.45
C GLY A 424 -18.90 10.00 4.59
N ALA A 425 -19.28 9.65 5.82
CA ALA A 425 -20.29 8.63 6.09
C ALA A 425 -21.65 9.00 5.49
N ALA A 426 -22.14 10.22 5.71
CA ALA A 426 -23.43 10.69 5.20
C ALA A 426 -23.49 10.75 3.67
N SER A 427 -22.37 11.06 3.00
CA SER A 427 -22.31 11.06 1.54
C SER A 427 -22.39 9.65 0.92
N ILE A 428 -21.95 8.62 1.65
CA ILE A 428 -21.94 7.22 1.20
C ILE A 428 -23.26 6.51 1.57
N LEU A 429 -23.69 6.69 2.82
CA LEU A 429 -24.83 5.98 3.41
C LEU A 429 -26.17 6.71 3.18
N GLY A 430 -26.13 8.04 3.07
CA GLY A 430 -27.31 8.87 2.88
C GLY A 430 -28.03 8.59 1.56
N ARG A 431 -29.33 8.89 1.55
CA ARG A 431 -30.20 8.80 0.37
C ARG A 431 -31.02 10.08 0.31
N TYR A 432 -30.81 10.86 -0.75
CA TYR A 432 -31.45 12.16 -0.94
C TYR A 432 -32.19 12.16 -2.27
N ASP A 433 -33.41 12.68 -2.28
CA ASP A 433 -34.28 12.67 -3.46
C ASP A 433 -33.84 13.72 -4.51
N ASP A 434 -33.36 14.87 -4.03
CA ASP A 434 -32.82 15.96 -4.83
C ASP A 434 -31.79 16.80 -4.02
N GLU A 435 -31.15 17.78 -4.67
CA GLU A 435 -30.13 18.64 -4.04
C GLU A 435 -30.71 19.59 -2.98
N GLU A 436 -31.99 19.97 -3.05
CA GLU A 436 -32.61 20.84 -2.04
C GLU A 436 -32.91 20.06 -0.75
N HIS A 437 -33.42 18.83 -0.89
CA HIS A 437 -33.57 17.87 0.19
C HIS A 437 -32.21 17.56 0.81
N LYS A 438 -31.19 17.27 -0.01
CA LYS A 438 -29.82 17.03 0.47
C LYS A 438 -29.28 18.21 1.27
N ALA A 439 -29.41 19.44 0.80
CA ALA A 439 -28.91 20.62 1.52
C ALA A 439 -29.53 20.78 2.92
N LYS A 440 -30.81 20.42 3.08
CA LYS A 440 -31.53 20.48 4.37
C LYS A 440 -31.23 19.28 5.28
N GLN A 441 -31.17 18.08 4.71
CA GLN A 441 -31.09 16.82 5.47
C GLN A 441 -29.66 16.39 5.79
N PHE A 442 -28.71 16.66 4.89
CA PHE A 442 -27.32 16.21 5.03
C PHE A 442 -26.65 16.62 6.36
N PRO A 443 -26.81 17.87 6.86
CA PRO A 443 -26.24 18.24 8.17
C PRO A 443 -26.88 17.47 9.35
N LEU A 444 -28.17 17.16 9.27
CA LEU A 444 -28.89 16.38 10.28
C LEU A 444 -28.40 14.93 10.27
N ASP A 445 -28.28 14.34 9.08
CA ASP A 445 -27.78 12.98 8.88
C ASP A 445 -26.33 12.83 9.36
N CYS A 446 -25.46 13.82 9.13
CA CYS A 446 -24.10 13.81 9.65
C CYS A 446 -24.10 13.71 11.18
N GLN A 447 -24.91 14.52 11.86
CA GLN A 447 -24.99 14.53 13.31
C GLN A 447 -25.67 13.27 13.87
N GLU A 448 -26.66 12.71 13.16
CA GLU A 448 -27.29 11.43 13.51
C GLU A 448 -26.31 10.27 13.36
N LEU A 449 -25.58 10.20 12.24
CA LEU A 449 -24.57 9.18 11.99
C LEU A 449 -23.43 9.23 13.00
N ALA A 450 -22.95 10.42 13.38
CA ALA A 450 -21.96 10.57 14.44
C ALA A 450 -22.43 9.89 15.74
N ARG A 451 -23.68 10.11 16.15
CA ARG A 451 -24.24 9.46 17.35
C ARG A 451 -24.43 7.95 17.16
N ALA A 452 -24.96 7.54 16.02
CA ALA A 452 -25.25 6.13 15.72
C ALA A 452 -23.99 5.27 15.62
N GLN A 453 -22.90 5.84 15.09
CA GLN A 453 -21.58 5.19 15.00
C GLN A 453 -20.80 5.21 16.31
N CYS A 454 -21.34 5.86 17.35
CA CYS A 454 -20.73 5.90 18.68
C CYS A 454 -19.31 6.51 18.70
N ILE A 455 -19.08 7.58 17.94
CA ILE A 455 -17.73 8.15 17.74
C ILE A 455 -17.25 9.11 18.85
N TYR A 456 -18.07 9.36 19.87
CA TYR A 456 -17.72 10.29 20.96
C TYR A 456 -16.97 9.59 22.10
N ALA A 457 -16.15 10.36 22.83
CA ALA A 457 -15.20 9.83 23.81
C ALA A 457 -15.83 8.89 24.87
N THR A 458 -17.02 9.22 25.37
CA THR A 458 -17.73 8.43 26.38
C THR A 458 -18.24 7.10 25.81
N GLN A 459 -18.83 7.13 24.63
CA GLN A 459 -19.31 5.93 23.93
C GLN A 459 -18.14 5.02 23.55
N LEU A 460 -17.04 5.60 23.06
CA LEU A 460 -15.83 4.85 22.73
C LEU A 460 -15.15 4.24 23.96
N LYS A 461 -15.30 4.87 25.14
CA LYS A 461 -14.87 4.28 26.40
C LYS A 461 -15.73 3.08 26.77
N ASP A 462 -17.05 3.17 26.63
CA ASP A 462 -17.96 2.05 26.87
C ASP A 462 -17.71 0.87 25.91
N LEU A 463 -17.26 1.17 24.68
CA LEU A 463 -16.85 0.17 23.67
C LEU A 463 -15.44 -0.40 23.90
N GLY A 464 -14.68 0.11 24.88
CA GLY A 464 -13.30 -0.32 25.17
C GLY A 464 -12.25 0.15 24.15
N VAL A 465 -12.59 1.13 23.29
CA VAL A 465 -11.66 1.72 22.31
C VAL A 465 -10.79 2.81 22.97
N VAL A 466 -11.39 3.61 23.84
CA VAL A 466 -10.73 4.67 24.63
C VAL A 466 -10.64 4.21 26.08
N ASP A 467 -9.47 4.33 26.71
CA ASP A 467 -9.31 3.91 28.10
C ASP A 467 -9.75 5.02 29.08
N GLN A 468 -9.46 6.28 28.73
CA GLN A 468 -9.75 7.43 29.60
C GLN A 468 -10.27 8.64 28.82
N VAL A 469 -11.40 9.18 29.29
CA VAL A 469 -11.90 10.48 28.82
C VAL A 469 -11.27 11.57 29.67
N VAL A 470 -10.61 12.53 29.02
CA VAL A 470 -10.07 13.73 29.64
C VAL A 470 -11.06 14.86 29.39
N TRP A 471 -11.75 15.29 30.44
CA TRP A 471 -12.84 16.23 30.31
C TRP A 471 -12.36 17.64 30.05
N GLU A 472 -12.96 18.31 29.07
CA GLU A 472 -12.75 19.72 28.83
C GLU A 472 -13.69 20.57 29.70
N PRO A 473 -13.26 21.76 30.16
CA PRO A 473 -14.08 22.65 30.97
C PRO A 473 -15.03 23.45 30.07
N VAL A 474 -16.07 22.81 29.51
CA VAL A 474 -17.01 23.49 28.59
C VAL A 474 -18.47 23.28 29.01
N HIS A 475 -19.20 24.40 29.02
CA HIS A 475 -20.58 24.51 29.53
C HIS A 475 -21.59 23.61 28.81
N ASP A 476 -21.45 23.45 27.51
CA ASP A 476 -22.32 22.67 26.65
C ASP A 476 -22.19 21.16 26.84
N LEU A 477 -21.09 20.58 27.33
CA LEU A 477 -20.99 19.13 27.61
C LEU A 477 -21.45 18.74 29.02
N GLY A 478 -22.16 19.63 29.72
CA GLY A 478 -22.59 19.42 31.10
C GLY A 478 -21.47 19.51 32.14
N ALA A 479 -20.28 19.98 31.78
CA ALA A 479 -19.19 20.27 32.71
C ALA A 479 -19.40 21.66 33.34
N VAL A 480 -19.99 21.72 34.54
CA VAL A 480 -20.44 22.96 35.21
C VAL A 480 -19.31 23.62 36.03
N GLU A 481 -18.19 23.97 35.39
CA GLU A 481 -17.07 24.66 36.09
C GLU A 481 -16.74 26.04 35.47
N SER A 482 -17.35 27.08 36.04
CA SER A 482 -17.01 28.53 35.97
C SER A 482 -16.73 29.18 34.59
N SER A 483 -17.72 29.94 34.11
CA SER A 483 -17.77 31.17 33.26
C SER A 483 -16.75 31.55 32.17
N ALA A 484 -15.63 30.86 31.93
CA ALA A 484 -14.72 31.21 30.82
C ALA A 484 -14.35 29.95 30.02
N GLU A 485 -14.74 29.90 28.74
CA GLU A 485 -14.27 28.88 27.80
C GLU A 485 -12.75 29.00 27.64
N GLU A 486 -12.02 27.90 27.90
CA GLU A 486 -10.58 27.84 27.65
C GLU A 486 -10.28 27.78 26.16
N THR A 487 -9.30 28.55 25.71
CA THR A 487 -8.88 28.62 24.30
C THR A 487 -7.43 28.17 24.15
N PHE A 488 -6.96 27.99 22.92
CA PHE A 488 -5.55 27.66 22.63
C PHE A 488 -4.55 28.68 23.19
N GLN A 489 -4.97 29.91 23.49
CA GLN A 489 -4.13 30.93 24.11
C GLN A 489 -3.98 30.73 25.63
N ASN A 490 -4.97 30.11 26.29
CA ASN A 490 -4.96 29.93 27.73
C ASN A 490 -5.93 28.80 28.15
N PHE A 491 -5.39 27.66 28.59
CA PHE A 491 -6.15 26.47 28.94
C PHE A 491 -5.65 25.77 30.22
N PRO A 492 -5.53 26.48 31.37
CA PRO A 492 -4.85 25.97 32.56
C PRO A 492 -5.52 24.74 33.19
N LYS A 493 -6.85 24.64 33.18
CA LYS A 493 -7.59 23.48 33.72
C LYS A 493 -7.42 22.28 32.79
N LEU A 494 -7.61 22.45 31.47
CA LEU A 494 -7.39 21.38 30.50
C LEU A 494 -5.94 20.90 30.55
N LYS A 495 -4.98 21.82 30.61
CA LYS A 495 -3.55 21.53 30.79
C LYS A 495 -3.33 20.63 32.00
N SER A 496 -3.82 21.02 33.17
CA SER A 496 -3.70 20.22 34.41
C SER A 496 -4.29 18.81 34.28
N ARG A 497 -5.44 18.67 33.61
CA ARG A 497 -6.09 17.37 33.39
C ARG A 497 -5.30 16.48 32.42
N ILE A 498 -4.74 17.05 31.36
CA ILE A 498 -3.87 16.33 30.42
C ILE A 498 -2.56 15.94 31.12
N GLU A 499 -1.94 16.84 31.90
CA GLU A 499 -0.74 16.54 32.67
C GLU A 499 -0.98 15.37 33.63
N LYS A 500 -2.12 15.34 34.31
CA LYS A 500 -2.49 14.22 35.18
C LYS A 500 -2.61 12.91 34.39
N PHE A 501 -3.33 12.92 33.27
CA PHE A 501 -3.46 11.74 32.40
C PHE A 501 -2.09 11.20 31.95
N LEU A 502 -1.22 12.08 31.46
CA LEU A 502 0.12 11.69 31.00
C LEU A 502 0.99 11.20 32.16
N SER A 503 0.97 11.88 33.30
CA SER A 503 1.75 11.51 34.49
C SER A 503 1.33 10.15 35.05
N ASP A 504 0.02 9.92 35.19
CA ASP A 504 -0.52 8.65 35.69
C ASP A 504 -0.19 7.51 34.72
N SER A 505 -0.37 7.74 33.41
CA SER A 505 -0.10 6.73 32.36
C SER A 505 1.38 6.39 32.26
N ILE A 506 2.28 7.39 32.26
CA ILE A 506 3.72 7.18 32.23
C ILE A 506 4.16 6.45 33.50
N GLY A 507 3.72 6.89 34.69
CA GLY A 507 4.07 6.26 35.96
C GLY A 507 3.68 4.78 36.01
N VAL A 508 2.45 4.45 35.62
CA VAL A 508 1.95 3.07 35.60
C VAL A 508 2.70 2.24 34.56
N LEU A 509 2.79 2.70 33.31
CA LEU A 509 3.35 1.89 32.22
C LEU A 509 4.87 1.73 32.33
N SER A 510 5.59 2.77 32.79
CA SER A 510 7.04 2.70 32.99
C SER A 510 7.47 1.81 34.17
N SER A 511 6.52 1.38 35.01
CA SER A 511 6.74 0.38 36.07
C SER A 511 6.62 -1.07 35.58
N LYS A 512 6.05 -1.29 34.38
CA LYS A 512 5.81 -2.62 33.81
C LYS A 512 7.04 -3.17 33.09
N SER A 513 7.16 -4.49 33.05
CA SER A 513 8.14 -5.16 32.20
C SER A 513 7.75 -5.05 30.72
N VAL A 514 8.73 -5.25 29.83
CA VAL A 514 8.49 -5.27 28.37
C VAL A 514 7.42 -6.31 28.01
N ASP A 515 7.50 -7.52 28.59
CA ASP A 515 6.54 -8.59 28.33
C ASP A 515 5.12 -8.23 28.79
N GLN A 516 5.00 -7.54 29.93
CA GLN A 516 3.71 -7.04 30.41
C GLN A 516 3.14 -5.99 29.45
N LEU A 517 3.96 -5.03 29.00
CA LEU A 517 3.53 -4.00 28.05
C LEU A 517 2.98 -4.61 26.75
N LEU A 518 3.68 -5.60 26.19
CA LEU A 518 3.29 -6.26 24.94
C LEU A 518 2.05 -7.15 25.13
N THR A 519 2.00 -7.92 26.21
CA THR A 519 0.89 -8.84 26.49
C THR A 519 -0.40 -8.08 26.74
N GLU A 520 -0.36 -7.02 27.53
CA GLU A 520 -1.54 -6.19 27.81
C GLU A 520 -2.01 -5.44 26.55
N ARG A 521 -1.09 -4.90 25.75
CA ARG A 521 -1.43 -4.26 24.48
C ARG A 521 -2.10 -5.26 23.54
N TYR A 522 -1.55 -6.46 23.39
CA TYR A 522 -2.17 -7.52 22.60
C TYR A 522 -3.57 -7.87 23.12
N ALA A 523 -3.72 -8.11 24.42
CA ALA A 523 -4.99 -8.47 25.04
C ALA A 523 -6.05 -7.37 24.84
N LYS A 524 -5.67 -6.10 25.02
CA LYS A 524 -6.53 -4.94 24.77
C LYS A 524 -7.10 -4.98 23.36
N TYR A 525 -6.24 -4.96 22.32
CA TYR A 525 -6.72 -4.91 20.93
C TYR A 525 -7.42 -6.20 20.50
N ARG A 526 -7.06 -7.36 21.09
CA ARG A 526 -7.73 -8.63 20.81
C ARG A 526 -9.16 -8.68 21.35
N SER A 527 -9.45 -7.93 22.42
CA SER A 527 -10.76 -7.85 23.07
C SER A 527 -11.74 -6.91 22.39
N ILE A 528 -11.27 -6.00 21.52
CA ILE A 528 -12.12 -5.02 20.84
C ILE A 528 -12.96 -5.72 19.76
N GLY A 529 -14.26 -5.42 19.77
CA GLY A 529 -15.25 -5.94 18.81
C GLY A 529 -16.17 -7.00 19.41
N THR A 530 -17.47 -6.87 19.15
CA THR A 530 -18.48 -7.83 19.58
C THR A 530 -18.87 -8.73 18.42
N PHE A 531 -18.85 -10.05 18.64
CA PHE A 531 -19.30 -11.03 17.67
C PHE A 531 -19.98 -12.21 18.38
N LYS A 532 -20.92 -12.85 17.69
CA LYS A 532 -21.57 -14.08 18.18
C LYS A 532 -20.82 -15.29 17.66
N LEU A 533 -20.41 -16.18 18.54
CA LEU A 533 -19.94 -17.51 18.16
C LEU A 533 -21.14 -18.41 17.91
N CYS A 534 -21.29 -18.90 16.68
CA CYS A 534 -22.23 -19.98 16.38
C CYS A 534 -21.52 -21.30 16.67
N THR A 535 -21.88 -21.95 17.77
CA THR A 535 -21.15 -23.11 18.31
C THR A 535 -21.73 -24.44 17.85
N SER A 536 -22.93 -24.43 17.27
CA SER A 536 -23.58 -25.58 16.67
C SER A 536 -24.04 -25.29 15.25
N GLU A 537 -24.19 -26.36 14.46
CA GLU A 537 -24.72 -26.28 13.10
C GLU A 537 -26.17 -25.76 13.09
N GLU A 538 -26.95 -26.09 14.12
CA GLU A 538 -28.32 -25.61 14.29
C GLU A 538 -28.39 -24.08 14.52
N GLU A 539 -27.50 -23.53 15.35
CA GLU A 539 -27.38 -22.08 15.55
C GLU A 539 -26.97 -21.35 14.25
N ARG A 540 -26.08 -21.97 13.47
CA ARG A 540 -25.64 -21.45 12.18
C ARG A 540 -26.79 -21.42 11.17
N GLN A 541 -27.51 -22.52 11.04
CA GLN A 541 -28.65 -22.64 10.13
C GLN A 541 -29.76 -21.63 10.49
N LYS A 542 -30.10 -21.52 11.78
CA LYS A 542 -31.06 -20.51 12.27
C LYS A 542 -30.63 -19.08 11.96
N ALA A 543 -29.34 -18.75 12.11
CA ALA A 543 -28.83 -17.42 11.77
C ALA A 543 -28.91 -17.13 10.26
N VAL A 544 -28.61 -18.11 9.41
CA VAL A 544 -28.73 -18.00 7.94
C VAL A 544 -30.18 -17.82 7.53
N GLU A 545 -31.11 -18.61 8.08
CA GLU A 545 -32.54 -18.51 7.80
C GLU A 545 -33.12 -17.17 8.26
N ALA A 546 -32.74 -16.69 9.45
CA ALA A 546 -33.13 -15.37 9.94
C ALA A 546 -32.61 -14.24 9.04
N ALA A 547 -31.38 -14.35 8.52
CA ALA A 547 -30.82 -13.39 7.59
C ALA A 547 -31.54 -13.41 6.22
N LYS A 548 -31.87 -14.59 5.70
CA LYS A 548 -32.68 -14.75 4.47
C LYS A 548 -34.06 -14.12 4.65
N ALA A 549 -34.73 -14.39 5.76
CA ALA A 549 -36.05 -13.82 6.08
C ALA A 549 -36.00 -12.29 6.23
N ALA A 550 -34.96 -11.75 6.90
CA ALA A 550 -34.77 -10.31 7.04
C ALA A 550 -34.49 -9.62 5.69
N SER A 551 -33.69 -10.27 4.83
CA SER A 551 -33.43 -9.79 3.46
C SER A 551 -34.71 -9.76 2.62
N GLN A 552 -35.49 -10.84 2.64
CA GLN A 552 -36.81 -10.90 1.95
C GLN A 552 -37.78 -9.84 2.49
N ALA A 553 -37.81 -9.60 3.80
CA ALA A 553 -38.63 -8.55 4.41
C ALA A 553 -38.14 -7.12 4.09
N ALA A 554 -36.84 -6.92 3.89
CA ALA A 554 -36.28 -5.64 3.45
C ALA A 554 -36.59 -5.37 1.96
N VAL A 555 -36.52 -6.41 1.11
CA VAL A 555 -37.00 -6.36 -0.29
C VAL A 555 -38.50 -6.04 -0.34
N ALA A 556 -39.32 -6.64 0.53
CA ALA A 556 -40.75 -6.34 0.64
C ALA A 556 -41.04 -4.90 1.14
N ARG A 557 -40.24 -4.37 2.09
CA ARG A 557 -40.35 -2.96 2.54
C ARG A 557 -39.87 -1.96 1.49
N GLY A 558 -38.84 -2.31 0.70
CA GLY A 558 -38.42 -1.54 -0.48
C GLY A 558 -39.48 -1.54 -1.59
N ALA A 559 -40.23 -2.65 -1.74
CA ALA A 559 -41.40 -2.73 -2.62
C ALA A 559 -42.60 -1.90 -2.10
N GLY A 560 -42.78 -1.80 -0.78
CA GLY A 560 -43.86 -1.01 -0.15
C GLY A 560 -43.77 0.50 -0.41
N LYS A 561 -42.56 1.07 -0.51
CA LYS A 561 -42.38 2.48 -0.93
C LYS A 561 -42.64 2.72 -2.42
N ARG A 562 -42.71 1.67 -3.25
CA ARG A 562 -43.17 1.76 -4.66
C ARG A 562 -44.69 1.61 -4.80
N ALA A 563 -45.40 1.19 -3.75
CA ALA A 563 -46.84 0.90 -3.82
C ALA A 563 -47.75 2.13 -3.58
N SER A 564 -47.26 3.22 -2.98
CA SER A 564 -48.07 4.44 -2.77
C SER A 564 -48.19 5.35 -4.00
N THR A 565 -47.68 4.93 -5.15
CA THR A 565 -47.86 5.59 -6.46
C THR A 565 -48.63 4.73 -7.46
N ALA A 566 -49.39 3.74 -6.98
CA ALA A 566 -50.31 2.96 -7.80
C ALA A 566 -51.68 3.68 -7.90
N GLY A 567 -51.68 4.87 -8.48
CA GLY A 567 -52.86 5.54 -9.00
C GLY A 567 -52.65 5.76 -10.49
N ASP A 568 -53.41 5.06 -11.32
CA ASP A 568 -53.53 5.22 -12.77
C ASP A 568 -52.24 5.58 -13.53
N LYS A 569 -51.44 4.57 -13.87
CA LYS A 569 -50.56 4.64 -15.03
C LYS A 569 -50.79 3.45 -15.95
N LYS A 570 -51.54 3.72 -17.01
CA LYS A 570 -51.40 3.08 -18.33
C LYS A 570 -49.90 2.91 -18.65
N GLY A 571 -49.55 1.79 -19.27
CA GLY A 571 -48.17 1.39 -19.59
C GLY A 571 -47.26 2.56 -19.96
N GLY A 572 -46.19 2.74 -19.19
CA GLY A 572 -45.20 3.78 -19.39
C GLY A 572 -43.79 3.18 -19.39
N GLU A 573 -43.19 3.11 -20.57
CA GLU A 573 -41.76 2.90 -20.81
C GLU A 573 -40.93 3.92 -20.02
N THR A 574 -40.12 3.52 -19.03
CA THR A 574 -39.25 4.48 -18.31
C THR A 574 -37.97 3.86 -17.70
N SER A 575 -37.08 3.30 -18.54
CA SER A 575 -35.59 3.29 -18.35
C SER A 575 -34.89 2.63 -19.54
N ALA A 576 -35.47 1.53 -20.05
CA ALA A 576 -34.93 0.75 -21.16
C ALA A 576 -34.63 1.55 -22.45
N PRO A 577 -35.44 2.56 -22.88
CA PRO A 577 -35.16 3.30 -24.11
C PRO A 577 -33.89 4.17 -24.00
N VAL A 578 -33.64 4.78 -22.84
CA VAL A 578 -32.51 5.71 -22.64
C VAL A 578 -31.21 4.94 -22.50
N ILE A 579 -31.18 3.85 -21.73
CA ILE A 579 -29.99 2.99 -21.60
C ILE A 579 -29.63 2.42 -22.98
N LYS A 580 -30.63 1.94 -23.73
CA LYS A 580 -30.44 1.44 -25.09
C LYS A 580 -29.95 2.51 -26.05
N GLN A 581 -30.51 3.73 -26.00
CA GLN A 581 -30.06 4.85 -26.82
C GLN A 581 -28.62 5.26 -26.50
N LEU A 582 -28.29 5.41 -25.21
CA LEU A 582 -26.93 5.76 -24.77
C LEU A 582 -25.92 4.67 -25.19
N ALA A 583 -26.31 3.41 -25.05
CA ALA A 583 -25.49 2.29 -25.49
C ALA A 583 -25.28 2.29 -27.01
N GLU A 584 -26.32 2.52 -27.80
CA GLU A 584 -26.22 2.61 -29.26
C GLU A 584 -25.29 3.77 -29.69
N GLU A 585 -25.39 4.93 -29.04
CA GLU A 585 -24.56 6.11 -29.33
C GLU A 585 -23.08 5.94 -28.93
N THR A 586 -22.79 5.16 -27.88
CA THR A 586 -21.44 5.02 -27.30
C THR A 586 -20.71 3.74 -27.73
N VAL A 587 -21.42 2.63 -27.98
CA VAL A 587 -20.80 1.35 -28.36
C VAL A 587 -20.64 1.20 -29.87
N VAL A 588 -21.57 1.79 -30.63
CA VAL A 588 -21.66 1.70 -32.09
C VAL A 588 -21.62 3.08 -32.77
N GLY A 589 -22.05 4.14 -32.08
CA GLY A 589 -22.13 5.50 -32.61
C GLY A 589 -20.82 6.30 -32.57
N THR A 590 -20.86 7.49 -33.17
CA THR A 590 -19.72 8.42 -33.31
C THR A 590 -19.37 9.18 -32.02
N ARG A 591 -20.08 8.94 -30.91
CA ARG A 591 -19.90 9.69 -29.65
C ARG A 591 -18.92 9.04 -28.67
N SER A 592 -18.37 7.86 -28.99
CA SER A 592 -17.27 7.32 -28.21
C SER A 592 -16.00 8.12 -28.48
N ARG A 593 -15.46 8.77 -27.44
CA ARG A 593 -14.19 9.50 -27.53
C ARG A 593 -12.99 8.62 -27.89
N TYR A 594 -13.13 7.30 -27.77
CA TYR A 594 -12.06 6.32 -28.01
C TYR A 594 -12.17 5.63 -29.38
N LEU A 595 -13.20 5.94 -30.15
CA LEU A 595 -13.42 5.33 -31.46
C LEU A 595 -12.30 5.75 -32.42
N HIS A 596 -11.64 4.77 -33.06
CA HIS A 596 -10.52 5.00 -33.99
C HIS A 596 -9.29 5.70 -33.41
N LEU A 597 -9.20 5.83 -32.08
CA LEU A 597 -7.97 6.30 -31.43
C LEU A 597 -6.97 5.16 -31.33
N ALA A 598 -5.71 5.50 -31.60
CA ALA A 598 -4.55 4.66 -31.31
C ALA A 598 -3.48 5.54 -30.62
N PRO A 599 -2.67 5.00 -29.70
CA PRO A 599 -1.72 5.81 -28.91
C PRO A 599 -0.66 6.52 -29.77
N ASP A 600 -0.29 7.78 -29.49
CA ASP A 600 0.62 8.60 -30.32
C ASP A 600 2.03 8.03 -30.59
N HIS A 601 2.46 7.00 -29.85
CA HIS A 601 3.80 6.38 -29.90
C HIS A 601 3.87 5.16 -30.85
N ILE A 602 3.00 5.11 -31.86
CA ILE A 602 2.82 3.98 -32.81
C ILE A 602 4.06 3.59 -33.64
N HIS A 603 5.03 4.47 -33.85
CA HIS A 603 5.98 4.27 -34.95
C HIS A 603 7.20 3.37 -34.66
N GLU A 604 7.63 3.14 -33.41
CA GLU A 604 8.86 2.39 -33.14
C GLU A 604 8.67 0.87 -32.92
N ALA A 605 7.49 0.42 -32.48
CA ALA A 605 7.20 -1.00 -32.22
C ALA A 605 6.52 -1.74 -33.41
N ALA A 606 5.99 -1.00 -34.38
CA ALA A 606 5.37 -1.58 -35.58
C ALA A 606 6.38 -2.38 -36.43
N THR A 607 7.63 -1.91 -36.51
CA THR A 607 8.73 -2.52 -37.30
C THR A 607 9.12 -3.92 -36.82
N ALA A 608 8.99 -4.23 -35.53
CA ALA A 608 9.39 -5.53 -34.97
C ALA A 608 8.41 -6.67 -35.35
N LEU A 609 7.10 -6.39 -35.41
CA LEU A 609 6.07 -7.35 -35.80
C LEU A 609 5.86 -7.42 -37.31
N GLU A 610 6.17 -6.35 -38.06
CA GLU A 610 6.18 -6.38 -39.52
C GLU A 610 7.12 -7.46 -40.07
N SER A 611 8.32 -7.59 -39.51
CA SER A 611 9.27 -8.66 -39.89
C SER A 611 8.73 -10.08 -39.66
N TYR A 612 7.91 -10.28 -38.63
CA TYR A 612 7.30 -11.57 -38.31
C TYR A 612 6.27 -11.96 -39.38
N PHE A 613 5.37 -11.04 -39.76
CA PHE A 613 4.36 -11.30 -40.79
C PHE A 613 4.89 -11.27 -42.23
N GLN A 614 6.11 -10.76 -42.46
CA GLN A 614 6.83 -10.93 -43.74
C GLN A 614 7.38 -12.36 -43.91
N THR A 615 7.79 -12.99 -42.80
CA THR A 615 8.41 -14.32 -42.79
C THR A 615 7.40 -15.46 -42.58
N HIS A 616 6.30 -15.19 -41.88
CA HIS A 616 5.22 -16.13 -41.62
C HIS A 616 3.96 -15.75 -42.38
N LYS A 617 3.54 -16.60 -43.32
CA LYS A 617 2.29 -16.43 -44.07
C LYS A 617 1.22 -17.33 -43.48
N PHE A 618 0.09 -16.72 -43.14
CA PHE A 618 -1.09 -17.42 -42.66
C PHE A 618 -2.18 -17.31 -43.71
N ASP A 619 -2.80 -18.43 -44.03
CA ASP A 619 -3.95 -18.42 -44.92
C ASP A 619 -5.13 -17.70 -44.22
N PRO A 620 -5.99 -17.02 -44.99
CA PRO A 620 -7.23 -16.51 -44.44
C PRO A 620 -8.04 -17.67 -43.87
N PRO A 621 -8.73 -17.48 -42.73
CA PRO A 621 -9.50 -18.53 -42.10
C PRO A 621 -10.51 -19.12 -43.09
N PRO A 622 -10.62 -20.46 -43.18
CA PRO A 622 -11.44 -21.10 -44.19
C PRO A 622 -12.92 -20.68 -44.05
N THR A 623 -13.54 -20.28 -45.15
CA THR A 623 -14.99 -20.10 -45.24
C THR A 623 -15.64 -21.49 -45.24
N ALA A 624 -16.38 -21.80 -44.17
CA ALA A 624 -16.95 -23.13 -43.98
C ALA A 624 -17.98 -23.47 -45.07
N THR A 625 -17.64 -24.39 -45.97
CA THR A 625 -18.57 -25.04 -46.91
C THR A 625 -18.68 -26.53 -46.54
N GLY A 626 -19.56 -26.87 -45.60
CA GLY A 626 -19.75 -28.24 -45.10
C GLY A 626 -20.44 -28.32 -43.74
N GLU A 627 -20.52 -29.53 -43.16
CA GLU A 627 -20.91 -29.70 -41.75
C GLU A 627 -19.84 -29.05 -40.84
N PRO A 628 -20.23 -28.21 -39.86
CA PRO A 628 -19.26 -27.54 -38.99
C PRO A 628 -18.50 -28.54 -38.12
N THR A 629 -17.18 -28.38 -38.07
CA THR A 629 -16.26 -29.21 -37.26
C THR A 629 -15.61 -28.45 -36.11
N THR A 630 -15.75 -27.12 -36.05
CA THR A 630 -15.21 -26.27 -34.97
C THR A 630 -16.28 -25.92 -33.96
N ALA A 631 -15.89 -25.63 -32.71
CA ALA A 631 -16.82 -25.23 -31.65
C ALA A 631 -17.67 -24.02 -32.06
N LYS A 632 -17.07 -23.03 -32.73
CA LYS A 632 -17.79 -21.85 -33.24
C LYS A 632 -18.81 -22.20 -34.31
N GLY A 633 -18.44 -23.07 -35.26
CA GLY A 633 -19.36 -23.49 -36.32
C GLY A 633 -20.55 -24.27 -35.76
N ILE A 634 -20.31 -25.12 -34.74
CA ILE A 634 -21.38 -25.84 -34.03
C ILE A 634 -22.30 -24.86 -33.30
N LEU A 635 -21.74 -23.88 -32.58
CA LEU A 635 -22.51 -22.85 -31.88
C LEU A 635 -23.39 -22.05 -32.85
N ASP A 636 -22.84 -21.59 -33.96
CA ASP A 636 -23.55 -20.76 -34.94
C ASP A 636 -24.70 -21.51 -35.62
N LYS A 637 -24.47 -22.78 -35.95
CA LYS A 637 -25.45 -23.57 -36.70
C LYS A 637 -26.52 -24.19 -35.80
N TYR A 638 -26.15 -24.63 -34.60
CA TYR A 638 -26.99 -25.49 -33.77
C TYR A 638 -27.25 -24.95 -32.35
N GLY A 639 -26.61 -23.87 -31.94
CA GLY A 639 -26.84 -23.23 -30.64
C GLY A 639 -26.06 -23.86 -29.47
N PRO A 640 -26.17 -23.25 -28.27
CA PRO A 640 -25.33 -23.56 -27.12
C PRO A 640 -25.66 -24.92 -26.48
N GLU A 641 -26.91 -25.37 -26.49
CA GLU A 641 -27.29 -26.71 -25.99
C GLU A 641 -26.66 -27.82 -26.84
N HIS A 642 -26.67 -27.68 -28.16
CA HIS A 642 -26.06 -28.66 -29.05
C HIS A 642 -24.53 -28.62 -28.96
N LEU A 643 -23.94 -27.43 -28.80
CA LEU A 643 -22.50 -27.30 -28.53
C LEU A 643 -22.10 -28.08 -27.27
N ALA A 644 -22.84 -27.96 -26.17
CA ALA A 644 -22.55 -28.69 -24.94
C ALA A 644 -22.58 -30.22 -25.17
N GLN A 645 -23.58 -30.73 -25.88
CA GLN A 645 -23.67 -32.15 -26.23
C GLN A 645 -22.53 -32.61 -27.14
N TRP A 646 -22.18 -31.79 -28.13
CA TRP A 646 -21.09 -32.08 -29.06
C TRP A 646 -19.74 -32.12 -28.32
N VAL A 647 -19.46 -31.16 -27.42
CA VAL A 647 -18.26 -31.16 -26.59
C VAL A 647 -18.18 -32.43 -25.74
N MET A 648 -19.26 -32.82 -25.04
CA MET A 648 -19.30 -34.06 -24.26
C MET A 648 -19.01 -35.30 -25.10
N LYS A 649 -19.52 -35.35 -26.35
CA LYS A 649 -19.30 -36.47 -27.26
C LYS A 649 -17.86 -36.54 -27.73
N GLU A 650 -17.31 -35.43 -28.23
CA GLU A 650 -15.95 -35.37 -28.74
C GLU A 650 -14.93 -35.58 -27.63
N ALA A 651 -15.20 -35.08 -26.41
CA ALA A 651 -14.30 -35.17 -25.27
C ALA A 651 -13.95 -36.61 -24.84
N LYS A 652 -14.71 -37.61 -25.28
CA LYS A 652 -14.35 -39.03 -25.10
C LYS A 652 -13.01 -39.41 -25.74
N ASN A 653 -12.64 -38.73 -26.84
CA ASN A 653 -11.45 -39.04 -27.62
C ASN A 653 -10.45 -37.87 -27.69
N ARG A 654 -10.74 -36.74 -27.04
CA ARG A 654 -9.86 -35.56 -27.00
C ARG A 654 -10.11 -34.72 -25.75
N VAL A 655 -9.20 -33.79 -25.47
CA VAL A 655 -9.45 -32.65 -24.58
C VAL A 655 -9.43 -31.37 -25.41
N PHE A 656 -10.33 -30.43 -25.10
CA PHE A 656 -10.36 -29.12 -25.76
C PHE A 656 -9.51 -28.11 -24.99
N LEU A 657 -8.93 -27.15 -25.71
CA LEU A 657 -8.14 -26.07 -25.12
C LEU A 657 -8.85 -24.74 -25.28
N THR A 658 -8.77 -23.92 -24.24
CA THR A 658 -9.09 -22.49 -24.27
C THR A 658 -7.79 -21.71 -24.12
N ASP A 659 -7.51 -20.81 -25.05
CA ASP A 659 -6.36 -19.92 -24.97
C ASP A 659 -6.69 -18.69 -24.11
N THR A 660 -5.90 -18.46 -23.05
CA THR A 660 -6.06 -17.28 -22.17
C THR A 660 -5.01 -16.20 -22.41
N SER A 661 -4.15 -16.37 -23.42
CA SER A 661 -3.06 -15.45 -23.78
C SER A 661 -3.53 -14.00 -23.95
N MET A 662 -4.68 -13.83 -24.60
CA MET A 662 -5.27 -12.52 -24.95
C MET A 662 -6.09 -11.86 -23.83
N ARG A 663 -6.22 -12.49 -22.65
CA ARG A 663 -6.94 -11.91 -21.50
C ARG A 663 -6.21 -12.13 -20.18
N ASP A 664 -6.21 -13.36 -19.67
CA ASP A 664 -5.79 -13.62 -18.28
C ASP A 664 -4.27 -13.66 -18.15
N ALA A 665 -3.56 -14.23 -19.13
CA ALA A 665 -2.11 -14.35 -19.08
C ALA A 665 -1.41 -12.99 -19.13
N HIS A 666 -1.78 -12.14 -20.10
CA HIS A 666 -1.20 -10.81 -20.19
C HIS A 666 -1.72 -9.86 -19.08
N GLN A 667 -2.91 -10.09 -18.52
CA GLN A 667 -3.33 -9.42 -17.27
C GLN A 667 -2.39 -9.78 -16.13
N SER A 668 -2.03 -11.05 -16.00
CA SER A 668 -1.25 -11.59 -14.88
C SER A 668 0.25 -11.27 -14.96
N LEU A 669 0.83 -11.26 -16.16
CA LEU A 669 2.27 -11.05 -16.36
C LEU A 669 2.64 -9.67 -16.91
N LEU A 670 1.73 -9.01 -17.63
CA LEU A 670 1.99 -7.76 -18.35
C LEU A 670 1.05 -6.61 -17.93
N ALA A 671 0.35 -6.76 -16.80
CA ALA A 671 -0.60 -5.78 -16.27
C ALA A 671 -1.61 -5.28 -17.33
N THR A 672 -1.99 -6.17 -18.25
CA THR A 672 -2.97 -5.92 -19.32
C THR A 672 -2.52 -4.88 -20.37
N ARG A 673 -1.23 -4.49 -20.40
CA ARG A 673 -0.66 -3.44 -21.28
C ARG A 673 -0.36 -3.90 -22.71
N VAL A 674 -1.16 -4.81 -23.25
CA VAL A 674 -1.03 -5.27 -24.65
C VAL A 674 -2.04 -4.52 -25.52
N ARG A 675 -1.55 -3.95 -26.63
CA ARG A 675 -2.33 -3.07 -27.53
C ARG A 675 -3.34 -3.86 -28.36
N THR A 676 -4.39 -3.20 -28.85
CA THR A 676 -5.40 -3.83 -29.70
C THR A 676 -4.78 -4.44 -30.95
N VAL A 677 -3.85 -3.75 -31.61
CA VAL A 677 -3.18 -4.25 -32.82
C VAL A 677 -2.43 -5.57 -32.57
N ASP A 678 -1.76 -5.70 -31.42
CA ASP A 678 -1.00 -6.90 -31.07
C ASP A 678 -1.94 -8.07 -30.75
N ILE A 679 -3.03 -7.81 -30.02
CA ILE A 679 -4.07 -8.82 -29.73
C ILE A 679 -4.75 -9.29 -31.02
N VAL A 680 -5.08 -8.37 -31.94
CA VAL A 680 -5.68 -8.70 -33.24
C VAL A 680 -4.72 -9.54 -34.09
N ASN A 681 -3.43 -9.20 -34.09
CA ASN A 681 -2.40 -10.00 -34.76
C ASN A 681 -2.28 -11.41 -34.15
N ALA A 682 -2.31 -11.52 -32.82
CA ALA A 682 -2.35 -12.81 -32.14
C ALA A 682 -3.60 -13.61 -32.52
N ALA A 683 -4.77 -12.96 -32.60
CA ALA A 683 -6.01 -13.61 -33.04
C ALA A 683 -5.93 -14.17 -34.47
N ARG A 684 -5.26 -13.47 -35.41
CA ARG A 684 -5.03 -13.98 -36.77
C ARG A 684 -4.21 -15.27 -36.80
N VAL A 685 -3.16 -15.32 -35.99
CA VAL A 685 -2.31 -16.53 -35.88
C VAL A 685 -3.06 -17.65 -35.16
N ALA A 686 -3.74 -17.34 -34.06
CA ALA A 686 -4.57 -18.30 -33.31
C ALA A 686 -5.66 -18.93 -34.19
N SER A 687 -6.29 -18.16 -35.07
CA SER A 687 -7.31 -18.65 -36.02
C SER A 687 -6.81 -19.80 -36.90
N ASN A 688 -5.52 -19.84 -37.20
CA ASN A 688 -4.88 -20.89 -38.00
C ASN A 688 -4.33 -22.02 -37.12
N VAL A 689 -3.54 -21.67 -36.11
CA VAL A 689 -2.78 -22.62 -35.28
C VAL A 689 -3.68 -23.35 -34.28
N LEU A 690 -4.67 -22.66 -33.72
CA LEU A 690 -5.57 -23.17 -32.68
C LEU A 690 -6.96 -23.50 -33.23
N LYS A 691 -7.09 -23.78 -34.53
CA LYS A 691 -8.38 -24.00 -35.23
C LYS A 691 -9.27 -25.09 -34.60
N ASP A 692 -8.66 -26.06 -33.93
CA ASP A 692 -9.33 -27.17 -33.23
C ASP A 692 -9.65 -26.84 -31.76
N GLY A 693 -9.24 -25.68 -31.26
CA GLY A 693 -9.52 -25.19 -29.91
C GLY A 693 -11.00 -24.91 -29.65
N PHE A 694 -11.36 -24.76 -28.37
CA PHE A 694 -12.72 -24.41 -27.97
C PHE A 694 -12.96 -22.91 -28.06
N SER A 695 -12.17 -22.12 -27.32
CA SER A 695 -12.34 -20.67 -27.28
C SER A 695 -11.03 -19.90 -27.12
N LEU A 696 -11.07 -18.61 -27.46
CA LEU A 696 -10.09 -17.60 -27.12
C LEU A 696 -10.68 -16.72 -26.03
N GLU A 697 -10.15 -16.80 -24.82
CA GLU A 697 -10.54 -15.90 -23.76
C GLU A 697 -9.80 -14.57 -23.94
N CYS A 698 -10.50 -13.57 -24.45
CA CYS A 698 -9.91 -12.32 -24.97
C CYS A 698 -10.54 -11.05 -24.36
N TRP A 699 -11.50 -11.21 -23.44
CA TRP A 699 -12.27 -10.08 -22.92
C TRP A 699 -12.70 -10.27 -21.45
N GLY A 700 -12.80 -9.18 -20.70
CA GLY A 700 -13.16 -9.21 -19.28
C GLY A 700 -12.91 -7.86 -18.61
N GLY A 701 -13.18 -7.74 -17.31
CA GLY A 701 -13.13 -6.46 -16.60
C GLY A 701 -11.83 -5.68 -16.75
N ALA A 702 -10.69 -6.33 -16.53
CA ALA A 702 -9.39 -5.66 -16.62
C ALA A 702 -9.01 -5.29 -18.06
N THR A 703 -9.22 -6.18 -19.04
CA THR A 703 -8.93 -5.88 -20.46
C THR A 703 -9.85 -4.81 -21.02
N PHE A 704 -11.08 -4.71 -20.50
CA PHE A 704 -12.02 -3.65 -20.84
C PHE A 704 -11.59 -2.30 -20.26
N ASP A 705 -11.26 -2.25 -18.96
CA ASP A 705 -10.87 -1.01 -18.27
C ASP A 705 -9.54 -0.45 -18.80
N VAL A 706 -8.54 -1.32 -19.02
CA VAL A 706 -7.20 -0.91 -19.43
C VAL A 706 -7.16 -0.39 -20.86
N ALA A 707 -7.96 -0.97 -21.76
CA ALA A 707 -8.10 -0.42 -23.11
C ALA A 707 -8.48 1.08 -23.06
N MET A 708 -9.47 1.45 -22.22
CA MET A 708 -9.96 2.82 -22.15
C MET A 708 -9.08 3.76 -21.31
N ARG A 709 -8.55 3.30 -20.16
CA ARG A 709 -7.86 4.17 -19.19
C ARG A 709 -6.38 4.37 -19.49
N PHE A 710 -5.79 3.43 -20.21
CA PHE A 710 -4.33 3.29 -20.26
C PHE A 710 -3.76 3.10 -21.66
N LEU A 711 -4.58 2.69 -22.63
CA LEU A 711 -4.19 2.54 -24.03
C LEU A 711 -4.92 3.52 -24.95
N ASP A 712 -5.90 4.26 -24.43
CA ASP A 712 -6.78 5.14 -25.21
C ASP A 712 -7.48 4.43 -26.39
N GLU A 713 -7.79 3.15 -26.23
CA GLU A 713 -8.42 2.29 -27.25
C GLU A 713 -9.86 1.93 -26.86
N CYS A 714 -10.73 1.74 -27.87
CA CYS A 714 -12.11 1.31 -27.65
C CYS A 714 -12.19 -0.23 -27.43
N PRO A 715 -12.63 -0.72 -26.25
CA PRO A 715 -12.70 -2.16 -25.96
C PRO A 715 -13.75 -2.90 -26.81
N TRP A 716 -14.77 -2.18 -27.31
CA TRP A 716 -15.77 -2.72 -28.21
C TRP A 716 -15.25 -2.89 -29.64
N GLU A 717 -14.44 -1.93 -30.11
CA GLU A 717 -13.76 -2.01 -31.41
C GLU A 717 -12.75 -3.16 -31.41
N ARG A 718 -11.96 -3.29 -30.33
CA ARG A 718 -11.07 -4.44 -30.10
C ARG A 718 -11.80 -5.77 -30.25
N LEU A 719 -12.95 -5.94 -29.58
CA LEU A 719 -13.73 -7.18 -29.68
C LEU A 719 -14.16 -7.49 -31.12
N ARG A 720 -14.65 -6.49 -31.86
CA ARG A 720 -15.07 -6.65 -33.26
C ARG A 720 -13.89 -7.02 -34.17
N GLU A 721 -12.73 -6.40 -33.99
CA GLU A 721 -11.54 -6.70 -34.78
C GLU A 721 -10.96 -8.08 -34.44
N VAL A 722 -10.96 -8.49 -33.16
CA VAL A 722 -10.59 -9.86 -32.76
C VAL A 722 -11.53 -10.88 -33.39
N ARG A 723 -12.85 -10.64 -33.35
CA ARG A 723 -13.84 -11.50 -34.00
C ARG A 723 -13.61 -11.60 -35.51
N LYS A 724 -13.33 -10.49 -36.18
CA LYS A 724 -13.03 -10.46 -37.62
C LYS A 724 -11.74 -11.21 -37.95
N ALA A 725 -10.71 -11.09 -37.10
CA ALA A 725 -9.44 -11.78 -37.26
C ALA A 725 -9.51 -13.30 -36.99
N CYS A 726 -10.41 -13.73 -36.10
CA CYS A 726 -10.60 -15.13 -35.73
C CYS A 726 -12.11 -15.53 -35.78
N PRO A 727 -12.64 -15.83 -36.97
CA PRO A 727 -14.06 -16.14 -37.14
C PRO A 727 -14.41 -17.60 -36.78
N ASN A 728 -13.43 -18.50 -36.68
CA ASN A 728 -13.63 -19.96 -36.58
C ASN A 728 -13.52 -20.53 -35.16
N ILE A 729 -13.10 -19.72 -34.17
CA ILE A 729 -12.98 -20.11 -32.75
C ILE A 729 -13.94 -19.24 -31.91
N CYS A 730 -14.52 -19.81 -30.85
CA CYS A 730 -15.40 -19.05 -29.96
C CYS A 730 -14.60 -17.95 -29.26
N THR A 731 -15.15 -16.74 -29.10
CA THR A 731 -14.57 -15.77 -28.16
C THR A 731 -15.23 -15.95 -26.80
N GLN A 732 -14.41 -15.84 -25.77
CA GLN A 732 -14.84 -16.03 -24.40
C GLN A 732 -14.48 -14.81 -23.55
N MET A 733 -15.34 -14.52 -22.59
CA MET A 733 -15.10 -13.49 -21.58
C MET A 733 -15.34 -13.97 -20.17
N LEU A 734 -14.65 -13.33 -19.21
CA LEU A 734 -14.98 -13.41 -17.79
C LEU A 734 -15.89 -12.24 -17.40
N ILE A 735 -17.08 -12.55 -16.86
CA ILE A 735 -18.08 -11.56 -16.41
C ILE A 735 -18.49 -11.85 -14.96
N ARG A 736 -18.62 -10.82 -14.13
CA ARG A 736 -19.11 -10.96 -12.75
C ARG A 736 -20.63 -10.79 -12.74
N GLY A 737 -21.36 -11.76 -12.21
CA GLY A 737 -22.82 -11.87 -12.32
C GLY A 737 -23.58 -10.54 -12.17
N ALA A 738 -23.57 -9.95 -10.97
CA ALA A 738 -24.29 -8.70 -10.68
C ALA A 738 -23.51 -7.42 -11.04
N ASN A 739 -22.25 -7.52 -11.46
CA ASN A 739 -21.35 -6.37 -11.62
C ASN A 739 -20.87 -6.18 -13.06
N ALA A 740 -21.27 -7.05 -13.99
CA ALA A 740 -20.75 -7.11 -15.34
C ALA A 740 -19.20 -7.05 -15.37
N VAL A 741 -18.63 -5.95 -15.84
CA VAL A 741 -17.18 -5.68 -15.91
C VAL A 741 -16.67 -4.66 -14.88
N GLY A 742 -17.56 -4.09 -14.05
CA GLY A 742 -17.23 -3.08 -13.04
C GLY A 742 -16.90 -3.66 -11.66
N TYR A 743 -16.63 -2.80 -10.68
CA TYR A 743 -16.32 -3.19 -9.28
C TYR A 743 -17.51 -3.07 -8.32
N THR A 744 -18.62 -2.50 -8.79
CA THR A 744 -19.88 -2.29 -8.05
C THR A 744 -21.00 -3.08 -8.71
N SER A 745 -22.08 -3.37 -7.99
CA SER A 745 -23.25 -4.03 -8.56
C SER A 745 -24.04 -3.04 -9.40
N TYR A 746 -24.48 -3.48 -10.59
CA TYR A 746 -25.28 -2.66 -11.50
C TYR A 746 -26.76 -3.08 -11.45
N PRO A 747 -27.68 -2.18 -11.80
CA PRO A 747 -29.07 -2.55 -12.06
C PRO A 747 -29.19 -3.67 -13.12
N ASP A 748 -30.22 -4.50 -12.98
CA ASP A 748 -30.43 -5.67 -13.85
C ASP A 748 -30.52 -5.28 -15.33
N ASP A 749 -31.20 -4.18 -15.67
CA ASP A 749 -31.36 -3.68 -17.04
C ASP A 749 -30.03 -3.26 -17.69
N VAL A 750 -29.05 -2.81 -16.88
CA VAL A 750 -27.69 -2.52 -17.35
C VAL A 750 -26.92 -3.81 -17.63
N VAL A 751 -27.06 -4.82 -16.78
CA VAL A 751 -26.40 -6.14 -16.95
C VAL A 751 -26.95 -6.83 -18.19
N GLU A 752 -28.27 -6.86 -18.35
CA GLU A 752 -28.96 -7.42 -19.51
C GLU A 752 -28.51 -6.74 -20.82
N GLU A 753 -28.50 -5.41 -20.85
CA GLU A 753 -28.09 -4.65 -22.03
C GLU A 753 -26.60 -4.83 -22.35
N PHE A 754 -25.74 -4.88 -21.34
CA PHE A 754 -24.31 -5.16 -21.53
C PHE A 754 -24.09 -6.54 -22.18
N VAL A 755 -24.76 -7.59 -21.67
CA VAL A 755 -24.69 -8.94 -22.23
C VAL A 755 -25.18 -8.97 -23.66
N ARG A 756 -26.33 -8.33 -23.95
CA ARG A 756 -26.89 -8.23 -25.29
C ARG A 756 -25.91 -7.56 -26.27
N LEU A 757 -25.25 -6.48 -25.85
CA LEU A 757 -24.27 -5.77 -26.68
C LEU A 757 -22.99 -6.56 -26.87
N ALA A 758 -22.48 -7.22 -25.83
CA ALA A 758 -21.32 -8.10 -25.93
C ALA A 758 -21.57 -9.22 -26.94
N ALA A 759 -22.73 -9.90 -26.82
CA ALA A 759 -23.14 -10.94 -27.76
C ALA A 759 -23.26 -10.39 -29.20
N LYS A 760 -23.92 -9.23 -29.37
CA LYS A 760 -24.07 -8.57 -30.68
C LYS A 760 -22.72 -8.20 -31.32
N ASN A 761 -21.73 -7.79 -30.53
CA ASN A 761 -20.39 -7.43 -31.02
C ASN A 761 -19.46 -8.63 -31.21
N GLY A 762 -19.95 -9.85 -30.97
CA GLY A 762 -19.25 -11.08 -31.32
C GLY A 762 -18.68 -11.86 -30.16
N MET A 763 -19.16 -11.66 -28.92
CA MET A 763 -18.90 -12.56 -27.77
C MET A 763 -19.74 -13.83 -27.85
N ASP A 764 -19.14 -15.00 -27.61
CA ASP A 764 -19.84 -16.29 -27.69
C ASP A 764 -20.02 -17.00 -26.35
N VAL A 765 -18.99 -16.98 -25.51
CA VAL A 765 -18.96 -17.69 -24.23
C VAL A 765 -18.82 -16.69 -23.10
N PHE A 766 -19.80 -16.67 -22.21
CA PHE A 766 -19.79 -15.85 -21.01
C PHE A 766 -19.49 -16.76 -19.82
N ARG A 767 -18.27 -16.63 -19.30
CA ARG A 767 -17.84 -17.26 -18.05
C ARG A 767 -18.30 -16.39 -16.89
N ILE A 768 -19.43 -16.75 -16.29
CA ILE A 768 -20.15 -15.99 -15.26
C ILE A 768 -19.70 -16.48 -13.89
N PHE A 769 -19.19 -15.58 -13.06
CA PHE A 769 -18.78 -15.91 -11.69
C PHE A 769 -19.33 -14.95 -10.65
N ASP A 770 -19.38 -15.45 -9.41
CA ASP A 770 -19.56 -14.68 -8.19
C ASP A 770 -18.50 -15.11 -7.19
N CYS A 771 -17.88 -14.15 -6.49
CA CYS A 771 -16.77 -14.43 -5.58
C CYS A 771 -17.14 -15.27 -4.36
N PHE A 772 -18.43 -15.36 -4.02
CA PHE A 772 -18.94 -16.21 -2.95
C PHE A 772 -19.66 -17.46 -3.47
N ASN A 773 -19.58 -17.75 -4.77
CA ASN A 773 -20.35 -18.82 -5.44
C ASN A 773 -21.87 -18.66 -5.29
N SER A 774 -22.39 -17.43 -5.15
CA SER A 774 -23.84 -17.20 -5.10
C SER A 774 -24.47 -17.35 -6.49
N VAL A 775 -25.14 -18.48 -6.73
CA VAL A 775 -25.85 -18.75 -8.00
C VAL A 775 -27.00 -17.76 -8.22
N ASP A 776 -27.70 -17.38 -7.15
CA ASP A 776 -28.77 -16.38 -7.20
C ASP A 776 -28.26 -15.03 -7.72
N SER A 777 -27.08 -14.59 -7.25
CA SER A 777 -26.44 -13.34 -7.71
C SER A 777 -26.01 -13.39 -9.18
N MET A 778 -25.86 -14.58 -9.74
CA MET A 778 -25.52 -14.78 -11.15
C MET A 778 -26.76 -14.91 -12.04
N ARG A 779 -27.95 -15.09 -11.46
CA ARG A 779 -29.15 -15.51 -12.19
C ARG A 779 -29.55 -14.55 -13.32
N VAL A 780 -29.56 -13.25 -13.05
CA VAL A 780 -29.87 -12.21 -14.06
C VAL A 780 -28.92 -12.30 -15.25
N CYS A 781 -27.62 -12.43 -14.98
CA CYS A 781 -26.62 -12.57 -16.04
C CYS A 781 -26.77 -13.89 -16.81
N ILE A 782 -27.08 -15.00 -16.12
CA ILE A 782 -27.31 -16.30 -16.77
C ILE A 782 -28.50 -16.22 -17.72
N ASP A 783 -29.63 -15.71 -17.25
CA ASP A 783 -30.86 -15.59 -18.04
C ASP A 783 -30.65 -14.63 -19.23
N ALA A 784 -29.94 -13.51 -19.03
CA ALA A 784 -29.57 -12.59 -20.10
C ALA A 784 -28.70 -13.26 -21.18
N VAL A 785 -27.69 -14.05 -20.79
CA VAL A 785 -26.84 -14.75 -21.76
C VAL A 785 -27.65 -15.78 -22.54
N ARG A 786 -28.49 -16.57 -21.86
CA ARG A 786 -29.39 -17.53 -22.51
C ARG A 786 -30.30 -16.85 -23.53
N ALA A 787 -30.85 -15.68 -23.20
CA ALA A 787 -31.70 -14.92 -24.11
C ALA A 787 -31.01 -14.47 -25.40
N THR A 788 -29.67 -14.38 -25.41
CA THR A 788 -28.88 -14.04 -26.62
C THR A 788 -28.52 -15.23 -27.50
N GLY A 789 -28.87 -16.47 -27.09
CA GLY A 789 -28.45 -17.69 -27.78
C GLY A 789 -26.94 -17.99 -27.68
N LYS A 790 -26.28 -17.39 -26.68
CA LYS A 790 -24.84 -17.57 -26.40
C LYS A 790 -24.63 -18.52 -25.22
N VAL A 791 -23.38 -18.93 -25.01
CA VAL A 791 -23.03 -19.94 -24.01
C VAL A 791 -22.91 -19.30 -22.63
N ALA A 792 -23.87 -19.62 -21.76
CA ALA A 792 -23.75 -19.39 -20.31
C ALA A 792 -22.90 -20.48 -19.66
N GLU A 793 -21.65 -20.15 -19.35
CA GLU A 793 -20.72 -20.98 -18.57
C GLU A 793 -20.67 -20.46 -17.14
N VAL A 794 -21.12 -21.24 -16.16
CA VAL A 794 -21.23 -20.77 -14.77
C VAL A 794 -20.10 -21.32 -13.94
N CYS A 795 -19.42 -20.44 -13.20
CA CYS A 795 -18.22 -20.77 -12.44
C CYS A 795 -18.51 -21.26 -11.03
N ILE A 796 -17.79 -22.31 -10.66
CA ILE A 796 -17.42 -22.66 -9.30
C ILE A 796 -16.04 -22.04 -9.03
N CYS A 797 -15.95 -21.05 -8.16
CA CYS A 797 -14.70 -20.58 -7.58
C CYS A 797 -14.18 -21.60 -6.55
N TYR A 798 -13.22 -22.42 -6.96
CA TYR A 798 -12.60 -23.41 -6.09
C TYR A 798 -11.84 -22.72 -4.96
N THR A 799 -12.10 -23.13 -3.71
CA THR A 799 -11.54 -22.52 -2.51
C THR A 799 -11.16 -23.57 -1.48
N GLY A 800 -9.99 -23.41 -0.86
CA GLY A 800 -9.51 -24.28 0.21
C GLY A 800 -9.12 -25.67 -0.26
N ASN A 801 -8.56 -26.46 0.66
CA ASN A 801 -8.19 -27.86 0.45
C ASN A 801 -9.42 -28.75 0.69
N LEU A 802 -9.98 -29.30 -0.38
CA LEU A 802 -11.21 -30.09 -0.39
C LEU A 802 -11.16 -31.31 0.53
N LEU A 803 -9.98 -31.90 0.72
CA LEU A 803 -9.80 -33.09 1.56
C LEU A 803 -9.72 -32.78 3.06
N SER A 804 -9.56 -31.52 3.46
CA SER A 804 -9.41 -31.13 4.87
C SER A 804 -10.30 -29.98 5.32
N SER A 805 -10.93 -29.27 4.38
CA SER A 805 -11.77 -28.12 4.65
C SER A 805 -13.08 -28.54 5.31
N LYS A 806 -13.45 -27.83 6.39
CA LYS A 806 -14.77 -28.01 7.05
C LYS A 806 -15.91 -27.32 6.30
N ILE A 807 -15.62 -26.42 5.36
CA ILE A 807 -16.61 -25.61 4.65
C ILE A 807 -16.70 -26.02 3.18
N TYR A 808 -15.56 -26.15 2.52
CA TYR A 808 -15.45 -26.43 1.09
C TYR A 808 -15.13 -27.91 0.85
N HIS A 809 -15.99 -28.80 1.34
CA HIS A 809 -15.86 -30.25 1.18
C HIS A 809 -16.61 -30.77 -0.07
N VAL A 810 -16.48 -32.07 -0.35
CA VAL A 810 -17.10 -32.76 -1.51
C VAL A 810 -18.58 -32.41 -1.67
N ASP A 811 -19.39 -32.52 -0.61
CA ASP A 811 -20.84 -32.27 -0.71
C ASP A 811 -21.19 -30.81 -1.04
N TYR A 812 -20.38 -29.83 -0.60
CA TYR A 812 -20.57 -28.43 -0.96
C TYR A 812 -20.51 -28.23 -2.48
N TYR A 813 -19.48 -28.80 -3.11
CA TYR A 813 -19.31 -28.70 -4.57
C TYR A 813 -20.36 -29.51 -5.34
N ARG A 814 -20.86 -30.62 -4.76
CA ARG A 814 -21.98 -31.39 -5.33
C ARG A 814 -23.26 -30.55 -5.37
N GLU A 815 -23.66 -29.96 -4.24
CA GLU A 815 -24.90 -29.16 -4.20
C GLU A 815 -24.78 -27.88 -5.04
N LEU A 816 -23.61 -27.24 -5.04
CA LEU A 816 -23.37 -26.09 -5.91
C LEU A 816 -23.51 -26.44 -7.40
N ALA A 817 -22.97 -27.59 -7.85
CA ALA A 817 -23.13 -28.03 -9.23
C ALA A 817 -24.59 -28.31 -9.62
N LYS A 818 -25.40 -28.77 -8.66
CA LYS A 818 -26.85 -28.98 -8.83
C LYS A 818 -27.60 -27.65 -8.96
N GLU A 819 -27.27 -26.67 -8.13
CA GLU A 819 -27.82 -25.31 -8.23
C GLU A 819 -27.46 -24.66 -9.57
N ILE A 820 -26.20 -24.76 -9.99
CA ILE A 820 -25.72 -24.25 -11.27
C ILE A 820 -26.50 -24.85 -12.46
N LYS A 821 -26.76 -26.17 -12.43
CA LYS A 821 -27.58 -26.82 -13.45
C LYS A 821 -29.02 -26.30 -13.44
N ALA A 822 -29.64 -26.22 -12.27
CA ALA A 822 -30.99 -25.67 -12.11
C ALA A 822 -31.04 -24.20 -12.58
N ALA A 823 -29.92 -23.48 -12.48
CA ALA A 823 -29.80 -22.11 -12.93
C ALA A 823 -29.81 -21.97 -14.47
N GLY A 824 -29.71 -23.05 -15.23
CA GLY A 824 -29.72 -23.04 -16.70
C GLY A 824 -28.33 -22.90 -17.33
N ALA A 825 -27.26 -23.24 -16.61
CA ALA A 825 -25.92 -23.28 -17.18
C ALA A 825 -25.82 -24.29 -18.34
N HIS A 826 -25.09 -23.91 -19.39
CA HIS A 826 -24.72 -24.83 -20.46
C HIS A 826 -23.42 -25.57 -20.15
N PHE A 827 -22.50 -24.91 -19.45
CA PHE A 827 -21.19 -25.42 -19.05
C PHE A 827 -20.94 -25.06 -17.58
N ILE A 828 -20.21 -25.92 -16.87
CA ILE A 828 -19.69 -25.63 -15.53
C ILE A 828 -18.20 -25.32 -15.65
N ALA A 829 -17.78 -24.14 -15.23
CA ALA A 829 -16.36 -23.83 -15.09
C ALA A 829 -15.89 -24.08 -13.66
N ILE A 830 -14.85 -24.88 -13.45
CA ILE A 830 -14.15 -24.96 -12.17
C ILE A 830 -12.98 -23.99 -12.26
N LYS A 831 -13.03 -22.92 -11.47
CA LYS A 831 -12.09 -21.80 -11.51
C LYS A 831 -11.26 -21.73 -10.24
N ASP A 832 -9.99 -22.10 -10.35
CA ASP A 832 -8.98 -21.98 -9.30
C ASP A 832 -8.04 -20.79 -9.57
N MET A 833 -8.37 -19.66 -8.96
CA MET A 833 -7.66 -18.40 -9.18
C MET A 833 -6.32 -18.32 -8.45
N ALA A 834 -6.09 -19.17 -7.45
CA ALA A 834 -4.91 -19.12 -6.59
C ALA A 834 -3.96 -20.30 -6.83
N GLY A 835 -4.34 -21.26 -7.69
CA GLY A 835 -3.53 -22.44 -7.98
C GLY A 835 -3.49 -23.43 -6.80
N LEU A 836 -4.59 -23.58 -6.08
CA LEU A 836 -4.70 -24.38 -4.86
C LEU A 836 -5.00 -25.87 -5.12
N LEU A 837 -5.73 -26.21 -6.19
CA LEU A 837 -6.20 -27.55 -6.45
C LEU A 837 -5.00 -28.48 -6.70
N ARG A 838 -4.85 -29.51 -5.87
CA ARG A 838 -3.79 -30.51 -6.03
C ARG A 838 -4.32 -31.71 -6.82
N PRO A 839 -3.45 -32.46 -7.53
CA PRO A 839 -3.86 -33.63 -8.32
C PRO A 839 -4.70 -34.65 -7.53
N LEU A 840 -4.33 -34.95 -6.28
CA LEU A 840 -5.06 -35.92 -5.45
C LEU A 840 -6.51 -35.49 -5.11
N GLU A 841 -6.86 -34.22 -5.30
CA GLU A 841 -8.20 -33.67 -5.01
C GLU A 841 -9.09 -33.65 -6.24
N VAL A 842 -8.52 -33.86 -7.43
CA VAL A 842 -9.22 -33.76 -8.71
C VAL A 842 -10.30 -34.84 -8.84
N GLU A 843 -9.95 -36.10 -8.63
CA GLU A 843 -10.90 -37.21 -8.76
C GLU A 843 -12.15 -37.03 -7.86
N PRO A 844 -12.03 -36.77 -6.54
CA PRO A 844 -13.20 -36.54 -5.70
C PRO A 844 -13.98 -35.28 -6.08
N LEU A 845 -13.31 -34.20 -6.51
CA LEU A 845 -13.98 -32.97 -6.97
C LEU A 845 -14.80 -33.23 -8.25
N MET A 846 -14.17 -33.85 -9.24
CA MET A 846 -14.81 -34.15 -10.54
C MET A 846 -16.02 -35.07 -10.35
N LYS A 847 -15.89 -36.08 -9.50
CA LYS A 847 -17.02 -36.95 -9.13
C LYS A 847 -18.17 -36.15 -8.50
N ALA A 848 -17.88 -35.26 -7.56
CA ALA A 848 -18.89 -34.43 -6.92
C ALA A 848 -19.64 -33.52 -7.91
N VAL A 849 -18.90 -32.83 -8.77
CA VAL A 849 -19.48 -31.91 -9.76
C VAL A 849 -20.30 -32.67 -10.83
N ARG A 850 -19.83 -33.84 -11.26
CA ARG A 850 -20.58 -34.74 -12.16
C ARG A 850 -21.86 -35.23 -11.51
N GLU A 851 -21.81 -35.71 -10.26
CA GLU A 851 -22.99 -36.17 -9.52
C GLU A 851 -24.01 -35.04 -9.35
N GLY A 852 -23.58 -33.86 -8.93
CA GLY A 852 -24.45 -32.69 -8.71
C GLY A 852 -25.13 -32.21 -9.99
N SER A 853 -24.37 -32.16 -11.09
CA SER A 853 -24.90 -31.81 -12.42
C SER A 853 -25.64 -32.98 -13.11
N GLY A 854 -25.72 -34.17 -12.50
CA GLY A 854 -26.27 -35.37 -13.13
C GLY A 854 -25.56 -35.79 -14.41
N GLY A 855 -24.27 -35.45 -14.55
CA GLY A 855 -23.41 -35.83 -15.68
C GLY A 855 -23.79 -35.22 -17.03
N SER A 856 -24.65 -34.20 -17.06
CA SER A 856 -25.22 -33.67 -18.30
C SER A 856 -24.54 -32.41 -18.83
N LEU A 857 -23.64 -31.79 -18.05
CA LEU A 857 -22.98 -30.54 -18.42
C LEU A 857 -21.46 -30.78 -18.62
N PRO A 858 -20.86 -30.21 -19.68
CA PRO A 858 -19.40 -30.16 -19.82
C PRO A 858 -18.75 -29.38 -18.68
N ILE A 859 -17.57 -29.83 -18.28
CA ILE A 859 -16.72 -29.21 -17.26
C ILE A 859 -15.52 -28.55 -17.95
N HIS A 860 -15.32 -27.28 -17.63
CA HIS A 860 -14.22 -26.45 -18.11
C HIS A 860 -13.31 -26.07 -16.94
N PHE A 861 -12.03 -26.41 -17.00
CA PHE A 861 -11.09 -26.13 -15.91
C PHE A 861 -10.22 -24.91 -16.18
N HIS A 862 -10.20 -23.99 -15.22
CA HIS A 862 -9.33 -22.82 -15.20
C HIS A 862 -8.46 -22.85 -13.95
N MET A 863 -7.14 -22.70 -14.11
CA MET A 863 -6.19 -22.67 -13.00
C MET A 863 -5.03 -21.69 -13.26
N HIS A 864 -4.56 -21.03 -12.20
CA HIS A 864 -3.31 -20.27 -12.20
C HIS A 864 -2.14 -21.16 -11.76
N ALA A 865 -0.97 -20.99 -12.37
CA ALA A 865 0.21 -21.83 -12.12
C ALA A 865 1.03 -21.43 -10.88
N THR A 866 0.43 -20.72 -9.93
CA THR A 866 1.12 -20.06 -8.81
C THR A 866 1.81 -21.03 -7.85
N SER A 867 1.25 -22.23 -7.69
CA SER A 867 1.84 -23.31 -6.89
C SER A 867 2.86 -24.17 -7.66
N SER A 868 3.10 -23.85 -8.95
CA SER A 868 3.94 -24.62 -9.88
C SER A 868 3.50 -26.09 -10.12
N GLY A 869 2.37 -26.53 -9.55
CA GLY A 869 1.80 -27.87 -9.73
C GLY A 869 0.72 -27.96 -10.82
N ALA A 870 0.48 -26.90 -11.58
CA ALA A 870 -0.71 -26.78 -12.41
C ALA A 870 -0.72 -27.73 -13.63
N LEU A 871 0.40 -27.96 -14.31
CA LEU A 871 0.47 -28.95 -15.40
C LEU A 871 0.12 -30.38 -14.94
N ALA A 872 0.60 -30.78 -13.76
CA ALA A 872 0.23 -32.07 -13.16
C ALA A 872 -1.27 -32.15 -12.86
N THR A 873 -1.85 -31.04 -12.37
CA THR A 873 -3.29 -30.94 -12.10
C THR A 873 -4.11 -30.97 -13.39
N LEU A 874 -3.67 -30.33 -14.47
CA LEU A 874 -4.31 -30.40 -15.79
C LEU A 874 -4.32 -31.81 -16.37
N MET A 875 -3.20 -32.53 -16.26
CA MET A 875 -3.12 -33.93 -16.68
C MET A 875 -4.10 -34.80 -15.89
N GLU A 876 -4.22 -34.55 -14.59
CA GLU A 876 -5.14 -35.26 -13.73
C GLU A 876 -6.61 -34.91 -13.99
N MET A 877 -6.93 -33.65 -14.26
CA MET A 877 -8.26 -33.21 -14.72
C MET A 877 -8.61 -33.87 -16.05
N THR A 878 -7.64 -33.99 -16.96
CA THR A 878 -7.82 -34.69 -18.24
C THR A 878 -8.04 -36.18 -18.05
N ARG A 879 -7.32 -36.82 -17.11
CA ARG A 879 -7.53 -38.21 -16.72
C ARG A 879 -8.93 -38.42 -16.14
N CYS A 880 -9.42 -37.49 -15.34
CA CYS A 880 -10.76 -37.50 -14.73
C CYS A 880 -11.85 -36.94 -15.67
N GLU A 881 -11.65 -37.08 -16.98
CA GLU A 881 -12.64 -36.76 -18.02
C GLU A 881 -13.08 -35.28 -18.07
N CYS A 882 -12.29 -34.31 -17.64
CA CYS A 882 -12.59 -32.88 -17.88
C CYS A 882 -12.63 -32.58 -19.38
N GLU A 883 -13.65 -31.86 -19.86
CA GLU A 883 -13.86 -31.62 -21.30
C GLU A 883 -12.91 -30.57 -21.87
N ILE A 884 -12.73 -29.47 -21.15
CA ILE A 884 -11.99 -28.29 -21.62
C ILE A 884 -11.02 -27.84 -20.53
N VAL A 885 -9.81 -27.44 -20.91
CA VAL A 885 -8.81 -26.85 -19.99
C VAL A 885 -8.28 -25.53 -20.54
N ASP A 886 -8.07 -24.56 -19.65
CA ASP A 886 -7.42 -23.30 -19.96
C ASP A 886 -5.89 -23.44 -19.97
N VAL A 887 -5.27 -22.90 -21.00
CA VAL A 887 -3.82 -22.83 -21.19
C VAL A 887 -3.46 -21.51 -21.88
N CYS A 888 -2.18 -21.15 -21.89
CA CYS A 888 -1.70 -20.00 -22.66
C CYS A 888 -0.36 -20.29 -23.34
N ALA A 889 0.02 -19.44 -24.30
CA ALA A 889 1.31 -19.51 -24.99
C ALA A 889 2.47 -19.58 -23.98
N ALA A 890 3.40 -20.54 -24.14
CA ALA A 890 4.51 -20.78 -23.22
C ALA A 890 5.32 -19.52 -22.84
N SER A 891 5.55 -18.62 -23.79
CA SER A 891 6.24 -17.35 -23.64
C SER A 891 5.57 -16.40 -22.64
N ILE A 892 4.29 -16.59 -22.33
CA ILE A 892 3.54 -15.84 -21.30
C ILE A 892 2.78 -16.79 -20.36
N ALA A 893 3.30 -18.00 -20.15
CA ALA A 893 2.75 -18.99 -19.22
C ALA A 893 3.44 -18.97 -17.86
N ASP A 894 2.86 -19.76 -16.94
CA ASP A 894 3.35 -20.06 -15.61
C ASP A 894 3.40 -18.86 -14.63
N GLY A 895 3.81 -19.12 -13.38
CA GLY A 895 3.81 -18.12 -12.31
C GLY A 895 2.38 -17.69 -11.94
N THR A 896 2.04 -16.42 -12.15
CA THR A 896 0.67 -15.93 -11.96
C THR A 896 -0.23 -16.16 -13.19
N SER A 897 0.31 -16.72 -14.28
CA SER A 897 -0.42 -17.02 -15.51
C SER A 897 -0.99 -18.46 -15.52
N GLN A 898 -1.62 -18.85 -16.62
CA GLN A 898 -2.09 -20.21 -16.87
C GLN A 898 -0.93 -21.15 -17.23
N PRO A 899 -1.16 -22.48 -17.15
CA PRO A 899 -0.18 -23.48 -17.59
C PRO A 899 0.18 -23.35 -19.07
N SER A 900 1.42 -23.72 -19.40
CA SER A 900 1.92 -23.70 -20.78
C SER A 900 1.10 -24.62 -21.70
N MET A 901 0.54 -24.03 -22.75
CA MET A 901 -0.16 -24.72 -23.84
C MET A 901 0.76 -25.71 -24.55
N ASP A 902 1.98 -25.27 -24.88
CA ASP A 902 2.99 -26.07 -25.56
C ASP A 902 3.35 -27.33 -24.76
N ALA A 903 3.65 -27.16 -23.46
CA ALA A 903 3.94 -28.28 -22.58
C ALA A 903 2.75 -29.24 -22.48
N PHE A 904 1.53 -28.73 -22.32
CA PHE A 904 0.34 -29.57 -22.20
C PHE A 904 0.00 -30.32 -23.50
N VAL A 905 0.14 -29.68 -24.66
CA VAL A 905 -0.03 -30.34 -25.96
C VAL A 905 1.02 -31.44 -26.15
N ALA A 906 2.29 -31.16 -25.84
CA ALA A 906 3.34 -32.18 -25.91
C ALA A 906 3.08 -33.37 -24.96
N MET A 907 2.60 -33.11 -23.75
CA MET A 907 2.31 -34.15 -22.75
C MET A 907 1.11 -35.04 -23.11
N THR A 908 0.17 -34.53 -23.92
CA THR A 908 -1.03 -35.26 -24.32
C THR A 908 -0.92 -35.88 -25.72
N GLU A 909 0.12 -35.55 -26.48
CA GLU A 909 0.35 -36.06 -27.83
C GLU A 909 0.53 -37.58 -27.84
N GLY A 910 -0.21 -38.27 -28.71
CA GLY A 910 -0.25 -39.74 -28.77
C GLY A 910 -1.03 -40.42 -27.64
N GLY A 911 -1.54 -39.65 -26.66
CA GLY A 911 -2.38 -40.16 -25.58
C GLY A 911 -3.84 -40.38 -25.99
N PRO A 912 -4.63 -41.07 -25.14
CA PRO A 912 -6.04 -41.40 -25.44
C PRO A 912 -6.96 -40.17 -25.56
N ARG A 913 -6.60 -39.06 -24.89
CA ARG A 913 -7.33 -37.78 -24.95
C ARG A 913 -6.41 -36.64 -25.41
N GLN A 914 -5.74 -36.82 -26.55
CA GLN A 914 -4.93 -35.78 -27.19
C GLN A 914 -5.74 -34.53 -27.58
N THR A 915 -5.08 -33.40 -27.82
CA THR A 915 -5.74 -32.11 -28.09
C THR A 915 -6.17 -31.89 -29.55
N LYS A 916 -5.78 -32.80 -30.46
CA LYS A 916 -5.79 -32.66 -31.94
C LYS A 916 -4.86 -31.57 -32.49
N MET A 917 -4.10 -30.90 -31.64
CA MET A 917 -3.02 -29.99 -32.02
C MET A 917 -1.68 -30.70 -31.93
N LYS A 918 -0.74 -30.36 -32.81
CA LYS A 918 0.64 -30.87 -32.76
C LYS A 918 1.53 -29.83 -32.12
N PHE A 919 2.42 -30.25 -31.22
CA PHE A 919 3.32 -29.35 -30.51
C PHE A 919 4.13 -28.46 -31.47
N MET A 920 4.70 -29.04 -32.53
CA MET A 920 5.52 -28.29 -33.50
C MET A 920 4.74 -27.24 -34.29
N ASP A 921 3.42 -27.38 -34.43
CA ASP A 921 2.58 -26.44 -35.17
C ASP A 921 2.30 -25.16 -34.34
N LEU A 922 2.57 -25.18 -33.03
CA LEU A 922 2.38 -24.04 -32.13
C LEU A 922 3.48 -22.97 -32.23
N ALA A 923 4.64 -23.33 -32.78
CA ALA A 923 5.83 -22.49 -32.80
C ALA A 923 5.60 -21.04 -33.31
N PRO A 924 4.81 -20.80 -34.39
CA PRO A 924 4.55 -19.42 -34.83
C PRO A 924 3.77 -18.61 -33.78
N TYR A 925 2.78 -19.23 -33.12
CA TYR A 925 2.00 -18.57 -32.08
C TYR A 925 2.88 -18.20 -30.88
N GLU A 926 3.80 -19.10 -30.51
CA GLU A 926 4.78 -18.87 -29.47
C GLU A 926 5.77 -17.74 -29.80
N GLU A 927 6.35 -17.76 -31.00
CA GLU A 927 7.29 -16.73 -31.43
C GLU A 927 6.64 -15.33 -31.42
N LEU A 928 5.38 -15.24 -31.85
CA LEU A 928 4.63 -14.00 -31.81
C LEU A 928 4.47 -13.47 -30.39
N TRP A 929 4.03 -14.32 -29.45
CA TRP A 929 3.84 -13.91 -28.05
C TRP A 929 5.15 -13.58 -27.34
N ALA A 930 6.25 -14.27 -27.67
CA ALA A 930 7.58 -13.90 -27.19
C ALA A 930 7.98 -12.49 -27.65
N ARG A 931 7.72 -12.13 -28.92
CA ARG A 931 7.95 -10.78 -29.45
C ARG A 931 7.05 -9.74 -28.76
N ILE A 932 5.77 -10.03 -28.58
CA ILE A 932 4.81 -9.15 -27.88
C ILE A 932 5.25 -8.93 -26.42
N ARG A 933 5.72 -9.97 -25.72
CA ARG A 933 6.24 -9.88 -24.35
C ARG A 933 7.43 -8.93 -24.25
N CYS A 934 8.39 -9.00 -25.19
CA CYS A 934 9.53 -8.10 -25.21
C CYS A 934 9.10 -6.63 -25.35
N VAL A 935 8.10 -6.34 -26.18
CA VAL A 935 7.54 -4.98 -26.33
C VAL A 935 6.81 -4.54 -25.05
N GLY A 936 6.00 -5.42 -24.43
CA GLY A 936 5.28 -5.13 -23.19
C GLY A 936 6.18 -4.95 -21.95
N ALA A 937 7.32 -5.65 -21.90
CA ALA A 937 8.27 -5.58 -20.79
C ALA A 937 9.00 -4.22 -20.69
N CYS A 938 9.17 -3.50 -21.80
CA CYS A 938 9.78 -2.17 -21.81
C CYS A 938 8.90 -1.10 -21.12
N VAL A 939 7.60 -1.33 -20.99
CA VAL A 939 6.63 -0.41 -20.36
C VAL A 939 6.40 -0.75 -18.87
N GLY A 940 6.78 -1.95 -18.42
CA GLY A 940 6.29 -2.57 -17.17
C GLY A 940 7.20 -2.54 -15.93
N LYS A 941 8.30 -1.78 -15.89
CA LYS A 941 9.31 -1.88 -14.80
C LYS A 941 8.87 -1.48 -13.37
N SER A 942 7.59 -1.20 -13.10
CA SER A 942 7.16 -0.64 -11.79
C SER A 942 6.00 -1.34 -11.06
N CYS A 943 5.41 -2.45 -11.53
CA CYS A 943 4.11 -2.89 -10.96
C CYS A 943 3.87 -4.39 -10.69
N THR A 944 4.86 -5.27 -10.84
CA THR A 944 4.61 -6.73 -10.78
C THR A 944 4.28 -7.30 -9.38
N ALA A 945 4.23 -6.50 -8.31
CA ALA A 945 4.04 -6.99 -6.95
C ALA A 945 2.62 -6.84 -6.36
N MET A 946 1.71 -6.09 -6.99
CA MET A 946 0.54 -5.56 -6.25
C MET A 946 -0.74 -6.41 -6.30
N PHE A 947 -0.90 -7.35 -7.25
CA PHE A 947 -2.17 -8.06 -7.43
C PHE A 947 -2.30 -9.43 -6.72
N VAL A 948 -1.19 -10.04 -6.27
CA VAL A 948 -1.21 -11.40 -5.69
C VAL A 948 -1.46 -11.40 -4.18
N VAL A 949 -1.18 -10.29 -3.48
CA VAL A 949 -1.23 -10.26 -2.00
C VAL A 949 -2.66 -10.19 -1.45
N PHE A 950 -3.65 -9.78 -2.24
CA PHE A 950 -5.02 -9.57 -1.73
C PHE A 950 -5.89 -10.84 -1.62
N SER A 951 -5.45 -11.99 -2.13
CA SER A 951 -6.26 -13.23 -2.10
C SER A 951 -5.69 -14.38 -1.24
N LEU A 952 -4.48 -14.24 -0.69
CA LEU A 952 -3.79 -15.33 0.05
C LEU A 952 -3.69 -15.13 1.57
N VAL A 953 -4.15 -14.01 2.13
CA VAL A 953 -4.09 -13.75 3.58
C VAL A 953 -5.49 -13.83 4.20
N ARG A 954 -6.08 -15.04 4.20
CA ARG A 954 -7.14 -15.44 5.17
C ARG A 954 -7.47 -16.94 5.12
N VAL A 955 -6.48 -17.83 5.03
CA VAL A 955 -6.68 -19.27 5.31
C VAL A 955 -5.44 -19.86 5.98
N THR A 956 -5.03 -19.30 7.12
CA THR A 956 -4.23 -20.00 8.13
C THR A 956 -4.60 -19.43 9.50
N GLY A 957 -5.30 -20.25 10.30
CA GLY A 957 -5.92 -19.92 11.57
C GLY A 957 -7.11 -20.82 11.81
#